data_AF-A0A819EE49-F1
#
_entry.id   AF-A0A819EE49-F1
#
_cell.length_a   1.000
_cell.length_b   1.000
_cell.length_c   1.000
_cell.angle_alpha   90.00
_cell.angle_beta   90.00
_cell.angle_gamma   90.00
#
_symmetry.space_group_name_H-M   'P 1'
#
loop_
_entity.id
_entity.type
_entity.pdbx_description
1 polymer ?
#
loop_
_entity_poly.entity_id
_entity_poly.type
_entity_poly.pdbx_seq_one_letter_code
_entity_poly.pdbx_strand_id
1 'polypeptide(L)'
;HEAQNARDALAKAIYIRLFDQIVNFINKSIPFSSSNSYIGILDIAGFEYFPINSFEQFCINYCNEKLQQFFNERILKEEQVLYEREGLGLKKIQFIDNQDCIDLIESKTIGCFDLLDEESKLPTPRAEHFTNEVHKRNKGHPRLEVPRKSKLRSSREIRDDEGFLIQHFAGGVVYSTAQFIEKNNDALHASLLILIQECKNSFIKSLFPKLPELEQSAGKLNFISVGSKFRSQLTDLLNKLRSTGISFIRCIKPNLKMVPNLFEGGQILSQLQCSGMVSVLALMQQGFPSRTQFAELYSMYKSYLPAELARLEPRLFCKALFKALNLRDADFKFGITKVFFRPGKFAEFDQLMKSDPQNLATLISKVKQWLIWTRWKTAQWCALSVIKLKNKILYRRKCYIDIQRHVRMHLVYRRYGPRIRGLVKAKALHEQVAAMEKIAAQMKANKEKVYQKIHKLKQHIDQLINQITNTHMTAREIEDTYNDLVSSIDREFRRLKQAIAEQEMKDEQERLKKIQSGLEHEKHKKSDEDKRFEQENEEFRQRSAIAQRQREEEQLKSKLTVEESRRQKERQAKDAAEEAFLAEMNEREFRDYDLARRLALETGSEAELPHLQRRRRPNFNQKYDLSQHTYAQLRDLINTSCDIELLDACREEFHRRLKVYHAWKLKNRKGRNPSVANDRNDDMDQERAPKDVLNNAASLPLMDGTSKKGGQAAVASANSKTGGSGKANEQRYFRIPFIRPNEQNRDDSSEHKKKGWWCAHFDDKWIARQMEIHPNKKPVLLVAGIDDMTMCELSLDETGLTSKKGAEILENDFEQEWIKHGGREYLKKNKGQISSKYVIQLLQKYH
;
A
#
# COMPACT_ATOMS: atom_id res chain seq x y z
N HIS A 1 -37.57 -13.68 59.20
CA HIS A 1 -36.59 -13.57 58.10
C HIS A 1 -36.83 -12.35 57.23
N GLU A 2 -37.91 -12.24 56.46
CA GLU A 2 -38.13 -11.06 55.57
C GLU A 2 -38.14 -9.71 56.31
N ALA A 3 -38.82 -9.62 57.46
CA ALA A 3 -38.81 -8.41 58.28
C ALA A 3 -37.42 -8.07 58.85
N GLN A 4 -36.57 -9.07 59.14
CA GLN A 4 -35.20 -8.85 59.59
C GLN A 4 -34.34 -8.29 58.46
N ASN A 5 -34.44 -8.88 57.26
CA ASN A 5 -33.74 -8.41 56.07
C ASN A 5 -34.16 -6.97 55.71
N ALA A 6 -35.46 -6.67 55.81
CA ALA A 6 -36.00 -5.34 55.56
C ALA A 6 -35.51 -4.30 56.60
N ARG A 7 -35.46 -4.68 57.89
CA ARG A 7 -34.88 -3.86 58.97
C ARG A 7 -33.39 -3.58 58.70
N ASP A 8 -32.63 -4.60 58.33
CA ASP A 8 -31.19 -4.47 58.12
C ASP A 8 -30.87 -3.68 56.84
N ALA A 9 -31.65 -3.86 55.77
CA ALA A 9 -31.58 -3.03 54.56
C ALA A 9 -31.85 -1.55 54.87
N LEU A 10 -32.85 -1.26 55.70
CA LEU A 10 -33.15 0.10 56.15
C LEU A 10 -31.98 0.69 56.96
N ALA A 11 -31.42 -0.06 57.90
CA ALA A 11 -30.28 0.38 58.70
C ALA A 11 -29.04 0.67 57.82
N LYS A 12 -28.73 -0.21 56.86
CA LYS A 12 -27.67 -0.02 55.86
C LYS A 12 -27.90 1.25 55.04
N ALA A 13 -29.12 1.45 54.52
CA ALA A 13 -29.45 2.60 53.70
C ALA A 13 -29.29 3.93 54.47
N ILE A 14 -29.76 3.99 55.72
CA ILE A 14 -29.59 5.17 56.58
C ILE A 14 -28.11 5.44 56.82
N TYR A 15 -27.33 4.41 57.16
CA TYR A 15 -25.90 4.55 57.44
C TYR A 15 -25.12 5.05 56.21
N ILE A 16 -25.35 4.46 55.03
CA ILE A 16 -24.68 4.86 53.78
C ILE A 16 -25.00 6.33 53.46
N ARG A 17 -26.27 6.74 53.53
CA ARG A 17 -26.66 8.14 53.24
C ARG A 17 -26.11 9.12 54.26
N LEU A 18 -26.04 8.71 55.53
CA LEU A 18 -25.41 9.51 56.59
C LEU A 18 -23.91 9.68 56.30
N PHE A 19 -23.23 8.59 55.94
CA PHE A 19 -21.81 8.63 55.58
C PHE A 19 -21.56 9.55 54.38
N ASP A 20 -22.37 9.46 53.32
CA ASP A 20 -22.29 10.35 52.16
C ASP A 20 -22.48 11.82 52.55
N GLN A 21 -23.40 12.13 53.48
CA GLN A 21 -23.55 13.49 53.99
C GLN A 21 -22.36 13.95 54.82
N ILE A 22 -21.76 13.09 55.63
CA ILE A 22 -20.54 13.42 56.37
C ILE A 22 -19.42 13.77 55.38
N VAL A 23 -19.21 12.95 54.35
CA VAL A 23 -18.22 13.21 53.29
C VAL A 23 -18.52 14.53 52.57
N ASN A 24 -19.79 14.77 52.21
CA ASN A 24 -20.20 16.03 51.57
C ASN A 24 -19.98 17.25 52.47
N PHE A 25 -20.21 17.12 53.77
CA PHE A 25 -19.99 18.18 54.75
C PHE A 25 -18.49 18.49 54.89
N ILE A 26 -17.64 17.45 54.96
CA ILE A 26 -16.18 17.60 54.93
C ILE A 26 -15.75 18.30 53.64
N ASN A 27 -16.24 17.85 52.48
CA ASN A 27 -15.90 18.45 51.19
C ASN A 27 -16.31 19.93 51.07
N LYS A 28 -17.47 20.32 51.60
CA LYS A 28 -17.91 21.73 51.65
C LYS A 28 -17.09 22.57 52.63
N SER A 29 -16.55 21.95 53.67
CA SER A 29 -15.70 22.61 54.66
C SER A 29 -14.27 22.83 54.16
N ILE A 30 -13.86 22.11 53.12
CA ILE A 30 -12.57 22.31 52.44
C ILE A 30 -12.76 23.41 51.38
N PRO A 31 -12.17 24.60 51.54
CA PRO A 31 -12.37 25.71 50.62
C PRO A 31 -11.80 25.38 49.24
N PHE A 32 -12.65 25.40 48.21
CA PHE A 32 -12.27 25.15 46.83
C PHE A 32 -13.00 26.10 45.88
N SER A 33 -12.25 26.82 45.04
CA SER A 33 -12.78 27.80 44.09
C SER A 33 -12.56 27.40 42.62
N SER A 34 -11.33 27.00 42.26
CA SER A 34 -11.01 26.35 40.97
C SER A 34 -9.62 25.69 41.01
N SER A 35 -9.39 24.66 40.18
CA SER A 35 -8.06 24.04 40.04
C SER A 35 -7.78 23.60 38.60
N ASN A 36 -6.56 23.83 38.13
CA ASN A 36 -6.07 23.30 36.84
C ASN A 36 -5.50 21.89 36.95
N SER A 37 -5.12 21.44 38.15
CA SER A 37 -4.48 20.14 38.40
C SER A 37 -4.74 19.69 39.83
N TYR A 38 -4.68 18.38 40.06
CA TYR A 38 -4.83 17.79 41.39
C TYR A 38 -3.82 16.65 41.60
N ILE A 39 -3.50 16.37 42.85
CA ILE A 39 -2.79 15.17 43.28
C ILE A 39 -3.78 14.37 44.11
N GLY A 40 -4.18 13.20 43.61
CA GLY A 40 -5.07 12.28 44.32
C GLY A 40 -4.27 11.26 45.11
N ILE A 41 -4.65 11.03 46.37
CA ILE A 41 -4.13 9.94 47.19
C ILE A 41 -5.24 8.90 47.29
N LEU A 42 -5.00 7.71 46.74
CA LEU A 42 -5.90 6.58 46.85
C LEU A 42 -5.36 5.64 47.93
N ASP A 43 -6.05 5.57 49.06
CA ASP A 43 -5.80 4.61 50.12
C ASP A 43 -6.87 3.51 50.06
N ILE A 44 -6.43 2.27 49.90
CA ILE A 44 -7.31 1.11 49.74
C ILE A 44 -6.68 -0.12 50.40
N ALA A 45 -7.52 -1.00 50.92
CA ALA A 45 -7.10 -2.28 51.46
C ALA A 45 -6.38 -3.13 50.40
N GLY A 46 -5.33 -3.82 50.83
CA GLY A 46 -4.63 -4.80 50.02
C GLY A 46 -5.42 -6.10 49.84
N PHE A 47 -4.78 -7.08 49.20
CA PHE A 47 -5.35 -8.42 49.04
C PHE A 47 -5.63 -9.07 50.41
N GLU A 48 -6.85 -9.58 50.60
CA GLU A 48 -7.28 -10.22 51.85
C GLU A 48 -7.33 -11.74 51.71
N TYR A 49 -6.78 -12.42 52.72
CA TYR A 49 -6.79 -13.88 52.80
C TYR A 49 -7.01 -14.31 54.26
N PHE A 50 -8.21 -14.78 54.56
CA PHE A 50 -8.60 -15.29 55.86
C PHE A 50 -8.89 -16.80 55.82
N PRO A 51 -8.96 -17.49 56.98
CA PRO A 51 -9.37 -18.89 57.04
C PRO A 51 -10.75 -19.16 56.44
N ILE A 52 -11.68 -18.20 56.57
CA ILE A 52 -13.02 -18.22 55.97
C ILE A 52 -13.20 -16.88 55.25
N ASN A 53 -13.34 -16.91 53.92
CA ASN A 53 -13.55 -15.72 53.10
C ASN A 53 -15.01 -15.67 52.64
N SER A 54 -15.66 -14.52 52.77
CA SER A 54 -17.05 -14.30 52.36
C SER A 54 -17.13 -13.32 51.19
N PHE A 55 -18.33 -12.78 50.93
CA PHE A 55 -18.62 -11.89 49.81
C PHE A 55 -17.80 -10.59 49.87
N GLU A 56 -17.52 -10.07 51.07
CA GLU A 56 -16.72 -8.87 51.27
C GLU A 56 -15.29 -9.06 50.76
N GLN A 57 -14.63 -10.15 51.16
CA GLN A 57 -13.29 -10.50 50.68
C GLN A 57 -13.30 -10.74 49.17
N PHE A 58 -14.36 -11.34 48.63
CA PHE A 58 -14.51 -11.54 47.19
C PHE A 58 -14.51 -10.20 46.43
N CYS A 59 -15.25 -9.19 46.90
CA CYS A 59 -15.23 -7.83 46.33
C CYS A 59 -13.87 -7.14 46.49
N ILE A 60 -13.23 -7.25 47.66
CA ILE A 60 -11.91 -6.66 47.93
C ILE A 60 -10.83 -7.27 47.02
N ASN A 61 -10.83 -8.59 46.87
CA ASN A 61 -9.87 -9.30 46.04
C ASN A 61 -10.12 -9.05 44.55
N TYR A 62 -11.38 -8.94 44.10
CA TYR A 62 -11.71 -8.49 42.75
C TYR A 62 -11.20 -7.06 42.47
N CYS A 63 -11.35 -6.14 43.42
CA CYS A 63 -10.80 -4.79 43.31
C CYS A 63 -9.26 -4.81 43.18
N ASN A 64 -8.59 -5.61 44.02
CA ASN A 64 -7.15 -5.78 43.95
C ASN A 64 -6.70 -6.43 42.64
N GLU A 65 -7.45 -7.40 42.10
CA GLU A 65 -7.16 -8.02 40.80
C GLU A 65 -7.18 -7.00 39.66
N LYS A 66 -8.19 -6.12 39.64
CA LYS A 66 -8.31 -5.00 38.70
C LYS A 66 -7.21 -3.95 38.86
N LEU A 67 -6.90 -3.56 40.10
CA LEU A 67 -5.80 -2.63 40.37
C LEU A 67 -4.44 -3.23 40.01
N GLN A 68 -4.26 -4.54 40.19
CA GLN A 68 -3.05 -5.24 39.81
C GLN A 68 -2.90 -5.31 38.29
N GLN A 69 -3.99 -5.55 37.55
CA GLN A 69 -3.97 -5.47 36.09
C GLN A 69 -3.52 -4.07 35.63
N PHE A 70 -4.14 -3.04 36.19
CA PHE A 70 -3.82 -1.66 35.88
C PHE A 70 -2.37 -1.31 36.22
N PHE A 71 -1.86 -1.78 37.36
CA PHE A 71 -0.47 -1.63 37.77
C PHE A 71 0.50 -2.31 36.80
N ASN A 72 0.22 -3.55 36.38
CA ASN A 72 1.03 -4.28 35.41
C ASN A 72 1.06 -3.57 34.05
N GLU A 73 -0.09 -3.12 33.55
CA GLU A 73 -0.22 -2.37 32.30
C GLU A 73 0.61 -1.07 32.37
N ARG A 74 0.49 -0.34 33.48
CA ARG A 74 1.15 0.95 33.66
C ARG A 74 2.67 0.81 33.75
N ILE A 75 3.16 -0.11 34.57
CA ILE A 75 4.61 -0.37 34.71
C ILE A 75 5.20 -0.80 33.38
N LEU A 76 4.56 -1.73 32.67
CA LEU A 76 5.04 -2.21 31.38
C LEU A 76 5.08 -1.09 30.35
N LYS A 77 4.04 -0.25 30.28
CA LYS A 77 4.00 0.89 29.37
C LYS A 77 5.11 1.88 29.68
N GLU A 78 5.33 2.22 30.95
CA GLU A 78 6.41 3.13 31.36
C GLU A 78 7.80 2.55 31.06
N GLU A 79 7.98 1.26 31.26
CA GLU A 79 9.22 0.55 30.93
C GLU A 79 9.50 0.55 29.42
N GLN A 80 8.49 0.30 28.59
CA GLN A 80 8.62 0.35 27.13
C GLN A 80 8.93 1.78 26.65
N VAL A 81 8.22 2.79 27.18
CA VAL A 81 8.48 4.20 26.87
C VAL A 81 9.91 4.59 27.27
N LEU A 82 10.43 4.07 28.38
CA LEU A 82 11.81 4.28 28.77
C LEU A 82 12.79 3.66 27.77
N TYR A 83 12.56 2.42 27.33
CA TYR A 83 13.42 1.76 26.34
C TYR A 83 13.39 2.43 24.97
N GLU A 84 12.23 2.93 24.55
CA GLU A 84 12.07 3.71 23.31
C GLU A 84 12.78 5.05 23.43
N ARG A 85 12.59 5.77 24.54
CA ARG A 85 13.28 7.04 24.83
C ARG A 85 14.79 6.87 24.84
N GLU A 86 15.29 5.76 25.38
CA GLU A 86 16.71 5.43 25.42
C GLU A 86 17.22 4.76 24.13
N GLY A 87 16.35 4.53 23.14
CA GLY A 87 16.73 4.03 21.82
C GLY A 87 17.24 2.59 21.81
N LEU A 88 16.79 1.73 22.73
CA LEU A 88 17.32 0.37 22.87
C LEU A 88 16.88 -0.60 21.75
N GLY A 89 15.83 -0.26 21.00
CA GLY A 89 15.33 -1.08 19.88
C GLY A 89 14.83 -2.47 20.30
N LEU A 90 14.32 -2.60 21.52
CA LEU A 90 13.84 -3.88 22.07
C LEU A 90 12.45 -4.22 21.54
N LYS A 91 12.18 -5.52 21.38
CA LYS A 91 10.83 -6.01 21.10
C LYS A 91 9.94 -5.78 22.32
N LYS A 92 8.64 -5.57 22.09
CA LYS A 92 7.65 -5.46 23.17
C LYS A 92 7.68 -6.71 24.04
N ILE A 93 7.85 -6.52 25.34
CA ILE A 93 7.84 -7.59 26.33
C ILE A 93 6.41 -8.12 26.44
N GLN A 94 6.24 -9.45 26.34
CA GLN A 94 4.97 -10.12 26.61
C GLN A 94 4.85 -10.34 28.12
N PHE A 95 3.72 -9.99 28.71
CA PHE A 95 3.47 -10.16 30.13
C PHE A 95 2.31 -11.13 30.37
N ILE A 96 2.28 -11.71 31.57
CA ILE A 96 1.20 -12.58 32.02
C ILE A 96 0.05 -11.67 32.46
N ASP A 97 -0.98 -11.61 31.63
CA ASP A 97 -2.22 -10.89 31.93
C ASP A 97 -3.08 -11.70 32.91
N ASN A 98 -3.80 -11.01 33.78
CA ASN A 98 -4.77 -11.56 34.71
C ASN A 98 -6.22 -11.28 34.28
N GLN A 99 -6.42 -10.85 33.03
CA GLN A 99 -7.73 -10.66 32.41
C GLN A 99 -8.60 -11.92 32.49
N ASP A 100 -8.01 -13.12 32.40
CA ASP A 100 -8.73 -14.40 32.55
C ASP A 100 -9.44 -14.53 33.92
N CYS A 101 -8.76 -14.12 35.00
CA CYS A 101 -9.34 -14.12 36.34
C CYS A 101 -10.41 -13.03 36.50
N ILE A 102 -10.20 -11.87 35.87
CA ILE A 102 -11.16 -10.77 35.89
C ILE A 102 -12.44 -11.19 35.15
N ASP A 103 -12.32 -11.77 33.96
CA ASP A 103 -13.45 -12.23 33.15
C ASP A 103 -14.24 -13.32 33.86
N LEU A 104 -13.58 -14.24 34.57
CA LEU A 104 -14.27 -15.22 35.42
C LEU A 104 -15.20 -14.54 36.46
N ILE A 105 -14.81 -13.39 36.99
CA ILE A 105 -15.57 -12.69 38.04
C ILE A 105 -16.66 -11.78 37.44
N GLU A 106 -16.33 -11.01 36.40
CA GLU A 106 -17.20 -9.93 35.91
C GLU A 106 -17.76 -10.14 34.49
N SER A 107 -17.39 -11.19 33.76
CA SER A 107 -17.88 -11.37 32.39
C SER A 107 -19.39 -11.35 32.37
N LYS A 108 -19.95 -10.70 31.34
CA LYS A 108 -21.39 -10.76 31.15
C LYS A 108 -21.81 -12.21 30.94
N THR A 109 -22.98 -12.59 31.47
CA THR A 109 -23.66 -13.90 31.35
C THR A 109 -22.99 -15.13 31.98
N ILE A 110 -21.67 -15.15 32.16
CA ILE A 110 -20.95 -16.30 32.73
C ILE A 110 -20.05 -15.94 33.92
N GLY A 111 -19.96 -14.66 34.28
CA GLY A 111 -19.16 -14.20 35.41
C GLY A 111 -19.84 -14.50 36.74
N CYS A 112 -19.05 -14.65 37.80
CA CYS A 112 -19.57 -14.89 39.15
C CYS A 112 -20.58 -13.83 39.62
N PHE A 113 -20.37 -12.54 39.33
CA PHE A 113 -21.32 -11.48 39.70
C PHE A 113 -22.65 -11.60 38.95
N ASP A 114 -22.60 -11.88 37.65
CA ASP A 114 -23.80 -12.02 36.82
C ASP A 114 -24.61 -13.26 37.23
N LEU A 115 -23.93 -14.39 37.49
CA LEU A 115 -24.58 -15.60 38.00
C LEU A 115 -25.19 -15.40 39.39
N LEU A 116 -24.54 -14.59 40.25
CA LEU A 116 -25.08 -14.24 41.56
C LEU A 116 -26.34 -13.36 41.44
N ASP A 117 -26.34 -12.44 40.48
CA ASP A 117 -27.50 -11.60 40.18
C ASP A 117 -28.64 -12.38 39.51
N GLU A 118 -28.34 -13.41 38.70
CA GLU A 118 -29.33 -14.36 38.16
C GLU A 118 -29.97 -15.18 39.29
N GLU A 119 -29.15 -15.75 40.19
CA GLU A 119 -29.65 -16.55 41.31
C GLU A 119 -30.53 -15.72 42.25
N SER A 120 -30.12 -14.47 42.54
CA SER A 120 -30.85 -13.57 43.44
C SER A 120 -32.25 -13.19 42.91
N LYS A 121 -32.52 -13.39 41.61
CA LYS A 121 -33.82 -13.12 40.97
C LYS A 121 -34.71 -14.36 40.89
N LEU A 122 -34.21 -15.54 41.23
CA LEU A 122 -35.02 -16.76 41.23
C LEU A 122 -36.09 -16.70 42.34
N PRO A 123 -37.26 -17.36 42.16
CA PRO A 123 -38.30 -17.40 43.18
C PRO A 123 -37.85 -18.00 44.52
N THR A 124 -36.91 -18.95 44.47
CA THR A 124 -36.30 -19.59 45.63
C THR A 124 -34.79 -19.61 45.46
N PRO A 125 -34.09 -18.54 45.86
CA PRO A 125 -32.64 -18.45 45.74
C PRO A 125 -31.95 -19.45 46.68
N ARG A 126 -30.94 -20.17 46.19
CA ARG A 126 -30.15 -21.10 47.01
C ARG A 126 -28.65 -20.94 46.76
N ALA A 127 -27.87 -20.75 47.83
CA ALA A 127 -26.41 -20.60 47.73
C ALA A 127 -25.72 -21.83 47.10
N GLU A 128 -26.22 -23.03 47.39
CA GLU A 128 -25.74 -24.29 46.79
C GLU A 128 -25.98 -24.33 45.28
N HIS A 129 -27.14 -23.84 44.82
CA HIS A 129 -27.47 -23.79 43.40
C HIS A 129 -26.56 -22.79 42.66
N PHE A 130 -26.34 -21.61 43.24
CA PHE A 130 -25.35 -20.65 42.72
C PHE A 130 -23.95 -21.27 42.58
N THR A 131 -23.46 -21.94 43.62
CA THR A 131 -22.12 -22.56 43.63
C THR A 131 -22.00 -23.61 42.52
N ASN A 132 -23.03 -24.45 42.37
CA ASN A 132 -23.08 -25.45 41.31
C ASN A 132 -23.15 -24.83 39.91
N GLU A 133 -23.94 -23.76 39.72
CA GLU A 133 -24.02 -23.06 38.43
C GLU A 133 -22.70 -22.37 38.05
N VAL A 134 -21.97 -21.79 39.01
CA VAL A 134 -20.60 -21.26 38.79
C VAL A 134 -19.67 -22.37 38.29
N HIS A 135 -19.64 -23.53 38.95
CA HIS A 135 -18.79 -24.65 38.51
C HIS A 135 -19.23 -25.25 37.17
N LYS A 136 -20.53 -25.25 36.88
CA LYS A 136 -21.11 -25.80 35.66
C LYS A 136 -20.87 -24.91 34.45
N ARG A 137 -21.13 -23.59 34.55
CA ARG A 137 -20.93 -22.63 33.46
C ARG A 137 -19.46 -22.38 33.16
N ASN A 138 -18.59 -22.41 34.16
CA ASN A 138 -17.15 -22.16 34.03
C ASN A 138 -16.30 -23.45 34.15
N LYS A 139 -16.85 -24.58 33.69
CA LYS A 139 -16.19 -25.89 33.80
C LYS A 139 -14.86 -25.91 33.04
N GLY A 140 -13.79 -26.29 33.72
CA GLY A 140 -12.44 -26.39 33.14
C GLY A 140 -11.69 -25.07 33.03
N HIS A 141 -12.22 -23.97 33.60
CA HIS A 141 -11.50 -22.70 33.66
C HIS A 141 -10.23 -22.85 34.53
N PRO A 142 -9.04 -22.41 34.08
CA PRO A 142 -7.77 -22.66 34.78
C PRO A 142 -7.68 -22.00 36.15
N ARG A 143 -8.49 -20.95 36.38
CA ARG A 143 -8.55 -20.20 37.64
C ARG A 143 -9.62 -20.67 38.62
N LEU A 144 -10.49 -21.61 38.23
CA LEU A 144 -11.61 -22.05 39.07
C LEU A 144 -11.42 -23.52 39.48
N GLU A 145 -11.42 -23.76 40.78
CA GLU A 145 -11.28 -25.09 41.36
C GLU A 145 -12.27 -25.32 42.51
N VAL A 146 -12.45 -26.57 42.91
CA VAL A 146 -13.26 -26.93 44.09
C VAL A 146 -12.47 -26.74 45.38
N PRO A 147 -13.12 -26.42 46.52
CA PRO A 147 -12.47 -26.18 47.82
C PRO A 147 -11.52 -27.30 48.25
N ARG A 148 -11.85 -28.57 47.97
CA ARG A 148 -11.04 -29.76 48.31
C ARG A 148 -9.63 -29.76 47.70
N LYS A 149 -9.40 -29.03 46.61
CA LYS A 149 -8.06 -28.88 46.00
C LYS A 149 -7.17 -27.86 46.71
N SER A 150 -7.71 -27.12 47.70
CA SER A 150 -6.93 -26.14 48.46
C SER A 150 -5.75 -26.79 49.20
N LYS A 151 -4.67 -26.01 49.35
CA LYS A 151 -3.51 -26.40 50.17
C LYS A 151 -3.81 -26.30 51.67
N LEU A 152 -4.77 -25.47 52.07
CA LEU A 152 -5.15 -25.26 53.48
C LEU A 152 -6.10 -26.35 53.97
N ARG A 153 -5.83 -26.90 55.17
CA ARG A 153 -6.68 -27.94 55.77
C ARG A 153 -8.09 -27.44 56.08
N SER A 154 -8.23 -26.24 56.67
CA SER A 154 -9.52 -25.64 56.99
C SER A 154 -10.40 -25.40 55.77
N SER A 155 -9.80 -25.11 54.62
CA SER A 155 -10.54 -24.93 53.36
C SER A 155 -11.00 -26.23 52.71
N ARG A 156 -10.44 -27.39 53.11
CA ARG A 156 -10.85 -28.72 52.61
C ARG A 156 -12.09 -29.28 53.33
N GLU A 157 -12.45 -28.69 54.47
CA GLU A 157 -13.62 -29.07 55.26
C GLU A 157 -14.91 -28.49 54.66
N ILE A 158 -14.81 -27.46 53.82
CA ILE A 158 -15.93 -26.89 53.06
C ILE A 158 -16.35 -27.86 51.95
N ARG A 159 -17.64 -28.15 51.85
CA ARG A 159 -18.19 -29.03 50.81
C ARG A 159 -18.12 -28.34 49.43
N ASP A 160 -18.08 -29.13 48.37
CA ASP A 160 -17.94 -28.60 47.00
C ASP A 160 -19.12 -27.74 46.55
N ASP A 161 -20.29 -27.89 47.17
CA ASP A 161 -21.51 -27.11 46.95
C ASP A 161 -21.61 -25.86 47.86
N GLU A 162 -20.70 -25.69 48.82
CA GLU A 162 -20.72 -24.60 49.81
C GLU A 162 -19.64 -23.52 49.55
N GLY A 163 -18.83 -23.70 48.51
CA GLY A 163 -17.79 -22.75 48.15
C GLY A 163 -17.06 -23.09 46.86
N PHE A 164 -16.30 -22.13 46.37
CA PHE A 164 -15.42 -22.29 45.22
C PHE A 164 -14.03 -21.67 45.50
N LEU A 165 -13.02 -22.17 44.78
CA LEU A 165 -11.65 -21.69 44.86
C LEU A 165 -11.31 -20.88 43.60
N ILE A 166 -10.86 -19.63 43.78
CA ILE A 166 -10.32 -18.81 42.68
C ILE A 166 -8.81 -18.62 42.85
N GLN A 167 -8.07 -18.87 41.78
CA GLN A 167 -6.63 -18.64 41.69
C GLN A 167 -6.33 -17.19 41.29
N HIS A 168 -6.26 -16.30 42.28
CA HIS A 168 -5.90 -14.89 42.09
C HIS A 168 -4.40 -14.70 41.78
N PHE A 169 -3.97 -13.48 41.43
CA PHE A 169 -2.54 -13.17 41.28
C PHE A 169 -1.72 -13.43 42.56
N ALA A 170 -2.36 -13.31 43.73
CA ALA A 170 -1.75 -13.50 45.05
C ALA A 170 -1.80 -14.98 45.54
N GLY A 171 -2.56 -15.84 44.87
CA GLY A 171 -2.73 -17.25 45.24
C GLY A 171 -4.20 -17.72 45.24
N GLY A 172 -4.39 -19.00 45.56
CA GLY A 172 -5.70 -19.64 45.61
C GLY A 172 -6.48 -19.27 46.88
N VAL A 173 -7.65 -18.66 46.69
CA VAL A 173 -8.57 -18.26 47.78
C VAL A 173 -9.87 -19.03 47.67
N VAL A 174 -10.28 -19.63 48.79
CA VAL A 174 -11.57 -20.32 48.90
C VAL A 174 -12.59 -19.37 49.51
N TYR A 175 -13.71 -19.20 48.80
CA TYR A 175 -14.84 -18.38 49.23
C TYR A 175 -16.02 -19.26 49.62
N SER A 176 -16.60 -18.99 50.79
CA SER A 176 -17.84 -19.64 51.23
C SER A 176 -19.05 -18.88 50.68
N THR A 177 -19.91 -19.57 49.96
CA THR A 177 -21.06 -18.98 49.24
C THR A 177 -22.32 -18.86 50.08
N ALA A 178 -22.34 -19.42 51.29
CA ALA A 178 -23.52 -19.52 52.16
C ALA A 178 -24.32 -18.21 52.31
N GLN A 179 -23.63 -17.07 52.42
CA GLN A 179 -24.25 -15.74 52.62
C GLN A 179 -24.11 -14.81 51.40
N PHE A 180 -23.65 -15.28 50.25
CA PHE A 180 -23.38 -14.42 49.09
C PHE A 180 -24.65 -13.73 48.58
N ILE A 181 -25.76 -14.46 48.48
CA ILE A 181 -27.03 -13.93 47.93
C ILE A 181 -27.60 -12.85 48.85
N GLU A 182 -27.67 -13.13 50.16
CA GLU A 182 -28.18 -12.18 51.16
C GLU A 182 -27.35 -10.90 51.22
N LYS A 183 -26.01 -11.03 51.15
CA LYS A 183 -25.08 -9.91 51.18
C LYS A 183 -25.07 -9.10 49.88
N ASN A 184 -25.33 -9.74 48.74
CA ASN A 184 -25.42 -9.06 47.44
C ASN A 184 -26.74 -8.30 47.28
N ASN A 185 -27.78 -8.65 48.04
CA ASN A 185 -29.07 -7.98 47.96
C ASN A 185 -29.06 -6.64 48.74
N ASP A 186 -29.12 -5.53 48.01
CA ASP A 186 -29.22 -4.17 48.54
C ASP A 186 -30.58 -3.51 48.21
N ALA A 187 -31.61 -4.33 47.95
CA ALA A 187 -32.95 -3.83 47.68
C ALA A 187 -33.60 -3.28 48.95
N LEU A 188 -34.01 -2.01 48.92
CA LEU A 188 -34.83 -1.39 49.96
C LEU A 188 -36.29 -1.35 49.48
N HIS A 189 -37.21 -1.83 50.33
CA HIS A 189 -38.63 -1.79 50.01
C HIS A 189 -39.17 -0.35 49.92
N ALA A 190 -39.93 -0.03 48.88
CA ALA A 190 -40.46 1.32 48.65
C ALA A 190 -41.26 1.87 49.84
N SER A 191 -42.05 1.02 50.51
CA SER A 191 -42.81 1.43 51.71
C SER A 191 -41.93 1.94 52.86
N LEU A 192 -40.72 1.38 53.04
CA LEU A 192 -39.78 1.84 54.06
C LEU A 192 -39.18 3.20 53.69
N LEU A 193 -38.98 3.43 52.40
CA LEU A 193 -38.49 4.72 51.89
C LEU A 193 -39.56 5.82 52.06
N ILE A 194 -40.82 5.51 51.77
CA ILE A 194 -41.97 6.41 52.03
C ILE A 194 -42.07 6.74 53.52
N LEU A 195 -41.92 5.73 54.40
CA LEU A 195 -41.94 5.94 55.86
C LEU A 195 -40.84 6.91 56.31
N ILE A 196 -39.62 6.81 55.77
CA ILE A 196 -38.55 7.77 56.06
C ILE A 196 -38.90 9.16 55.57
N GLN A 197 -39.52 9.29 54.39
CA GLN A 197 -39.94 10.57 53.84
C GLN A 197 -41.06 11.24 54.65
N GLU A 198 -41.83 10.49 55.43
CA GLU A 198 -42.84 11.02 56.35
C GLU A 198 -42.25 11.44 57.72
N CYS A 199 -41.00 11.04 58.02
CA CYS A 199 -40.35 11.28 59.31
C CYS A 199 -40.40 12.76 59.74
N LYS A 200 -40.73 13.06 61.01
CA LYS A 200 -40.77 14.46 61.51
C LYS A 200 -39.39 15.14 61.50
N ASN A 201 -38.31 14.37 61.54
CA ASN A 201 -36.95 14.92 61.56
C ASN A 201 -36.53 15.40 60.15
N SER A 202 -36.26 16.71 60.02
CA SER A 202 -35.86 17.36 58.77
C SER A 202 -34.51 16.85 58.24
N PHE A 203 -33.57 16.53 59.12
CA PHE A 203 -32.27 15.99 58.73
C PHE A 203 -32.41 14.62 58.07
N ILE A 204 -33.15 13.70 58.69
CA ILE A 204 -33.39 12.36 58.12
C ILE A 204 -34.11 12.46 56.78
N LYS A 205 -35.11 13.34 56.66
CA LYS A 205 -35.77 13.64 55.37
C LYS A 205 -34.79 14.12 54.30
N SER A 206 -33.83 14.97 54.66
CA SER A 206 -32.82 15.48 53.72
C SER A 206 -31.88 14.40 53.18
N LEU A 207 -31.66 13.30 53.92
CA LEU A 207 -30.87 12.15 53.49
C LEU A 207 -31.54 11.38 52.33
N PHE A 208 -32.87 11.43 52.26
CA PHE A 208 -33.72 10.70 51.31
C PHE A 208 -34.58 11.68 50.48
N PRO A 209 -34.00 12.42 49.53
CA PRO A 209 -34.75 13.37 48.70
C PRO A 209 -35.87 12.65 47.92
N LYS A 210 -37.00 13.35 47.74
CA LYS A 210 -38.14 12.83 46.98
C LYS A 210 -37.75 12.66 45.51
N LEU A 211 -37.70 11.41 45.05
CA LEU A 211 -37.54 11.07 43.64
C LEU A 211 -38.94 10.89 43.02
N PRO A 212 -39.31 11.67 41.99
CA PRO A 212 -40.62 11.57 41.34
C PRO A 212 -40.95 10.19 40.77
N GLU A 213 -39.93 9.40 40.42
CA GLU A 213 -40.07 8.06 39.81
C GLU A 213 -40.54 6.96 40.79
N LEU A 214 -40.40 7.17 42.11
CA LEU A 214 -40.75 6.15 43.12
C LEU A 214 -42.27 6.03 43.36
N GLU A 215 -43.05 7.06 43.03
CA GLU A 215 -44.51 7.04 43.20
C GLU A 215 -45.21 6.12 42.17
N GLN A 216 -44.60 5.91 41.00
CA GLN A 216 -45.14 5.03 39.95
C GLN A 216 -44.80 3.54 40.15
N SER A 217 -43.92 3.21 41.11
CA SER A 217 -43.45 1.84 41.39
C SER A 217 -43.88 1.32 42.77
N ALA A 218 -44.94 1.91 43.34
CA ALA A 218 -45.49 1.51 44.63
C ALA A 218 -45.87 0.01 44.63
N GLY A 219 -45.00 -0.83 45.20
CA GLY A 219 -45.23 -2.28 45.36
C GLY A 219 -44.19 -3.21 44.69
N LYS A 220 -43.24 -2.70 43.89
CA LYS A 220 -42.17 -3.54 43.31
C LYS A 220 -40.83 -3.33 44.01
N LEU A 221 -40.24 -4.43 44.49
CA LEU A 221 -38.83 -4.46 44.91
C LEU A 221 -37.96 -4.47 43.65
N ASN A 222 -37.35 -3.33 43.32
CA ASN A 222 -36.29 -3.30 42.31
C ASN A 222 -35.04 -3.94 42.93
N PHE A 223 -34.67 -5.12 42.45
CA PHE A 223 -33.42 -5.76 42.85
C PHE A 223 -32.24 -4.89 42.43
N ILE A 224 -31.42 -4.50 43.40
CA ILE A 224 -30.19 -3.77 43.15
C ILE A 224 -29.06 -4.57 43.79
N SER A 225 -28.12 -5.04 42.98
CA SER A 225 -26.99 -5.81 43.47
C SER A 225 -25.83 -4.93 43.93
N VAL A 226 -25.22 -5.33 45.05
CA VAL A 226 -23.97 -4.74 45.53
C VAL A 226 -22.86 -4.99 44.52
N GLY A 227 -22.80 -6.18 43.92
CA GLY A 227 -21.81 -6.55 42.91
C GLY A 227 -21.82 -5.63 41.69
N SER A 228 -22.99 -5.37 41.09
CA SER A 228 -23.09 -4.46 39.93
C SER A 228 -22.74 -3.02 40.27
N LYS A 229 -23.18 -2.51 41.43
CA LYS A 229 -22.80 -1.17 41.93
C LYS A 229 -21.28 -1.06 42.09
N PHE A 230 -20.68 -2.03 42.77
CA PHE A 230 -19.24 -2.08 43.04
C PHE A 230 -18.43 -2.11 41.74
N ARG A 231 -18.84 -2.95 40.78
CA ARG A 231 -18.22 -3.02 39.44
C ARG A 231 -18.26 -1.68 38.71
N SER A 232 -19.40 -0.99 38.72
CA SER A 232 -19.55 0.32 38.06
C SER A 232 -18.61 1.35 38.70
N GLN A 233 -18.64 1.45 40.04
CA GLN A 233 -17.81 2.40 40.80
C GLN A 233 -16.31 2.14 40.60
N LEU A 234 -15.90 0.87 40.58
CA LEU A 234 -14.52 0.49 40.33
C LEU A 234 -14.08 0.84 38.90
N THR A 235 -14.96 0.65 37.92
CA THR A 235 -14.70 1.03 36.53
C THR A 235 -14.48 2.54 36.41
N ASP A 236 -15.32 3.34 37.07
CA ASP A 236 -15.18 4.80 37.11
C ASP A 236 -13.88 5.25 37.78
N LEU A 237 -13.50 4.59 38.89
CA LEU A 237 -12.22 4.82 39.56
C LEU A 237 -11.04 4.51 38.64
N LEU A 238 -11.02 3.35 37.99
CA LEU A 238 -9.95 2.95 37.06
C LEU A 238 -9.84 3.89 35.86
N ASN A 239 -10.97 4.38 35.34
CA ASN A 239 -10.98 5.36 34.26
C ASN A 239 -10.37 6.70 34.69
N LYS A 240 -10.66 7.16 35.91
CA LYS A 240 -9.99 8.34 36.50
C LYS A 240 -8.49 8.11 36.64
N LEU A 241 -8.08 6.97 37.19
CA LEU A 241 -6.66 6.61 37.35
C LEU A 241 -5.92 6.58 36.00
N ARG A 242 -6.51 5.97 34.95
CA ARG A 242 -5.94 5.93 33.59
C ARG A 242 -5.68 7.31 32.98
N SER A 243 -6.46 8.32 33.38
CA SER A 243 -6.30 9.71 32.91
C SER A 243 -5.19 10.48 33.63
N THR A 244 -4.62 9.93 34.70
CA THR A 244 -3.62 10.58 35.56
C THR A 244 -2.23 9.95 35.47
N GLY A 245 -1.20 10.72 35.84
CA GLY A 245 0.11 10.16 36.19
C GLY A 245 0.06 9.58 37.61
N ILE A 246 0.60 8.38 37.81
CA ILE A 246 0.44 7.63 39.07
C ILE A 246 1.79 7.24 39.65
N SER A 247 1.87 7.27 40.97
CA SER A 247 2.97 6.73 41.75
C SER A 247 2.41 5.66 42.69
N PHE A 248 3.04 4.49 42.72
CA PHE A 248 2.61 3.37 43.56
C PHE A 248 3.42 3.31 44.85
N ILE A 249 2.73 3.24 45.98
CA ILE A 249 3.33 3.04 47.32
C ILE A 249 2.78 1.72 47.86
N ARG A 250 3.66 0.78 48.21
CA ARG A 250 3.29 -0.50 48.83
C ARG A 250 3.77 -0.53 50.26
N CYS A 251 2.84 -0.53 51.21
CA CYS A 251 3.13 -0.61 52.63
C CYS A 251 3.37 -2.08 53.03
N ILE A 252 4.43 -2.34 53.81
CA ILE A 252 4.79 -3.69 54.28
C ILE A 252 4.79 -3.71 55.80
N LYS A 253 4.07 -4.66 56.39
CA LYS A 253 4.04 -4.91 57.82
C LYS A 253 5.21 -5.82 58.21
N PRO A 254 6.19 -5.35 59.01
CA PRO A 254 7.41 -6.12 59.27
C PRO A 254 7.20 -7.32 60.22
N ASN A 255 6.19 -7.25 61.09
CA ASN A 255 5.81 -8.32 62.01
C ASN A 255 4.34 -8.17 62.44
N LEU A 256 3.68 -9.28 62.79
CA LEU A 256 2.28 -9.24 63.21
C LEU A 256 2.06 -8.59 64.58
N LYS A 257 3.08 -8.66 65.46
CA LYS A 257 3.07 -8.15 66.84
C LYS A 257 3.13 -6.62 66.94
N MET A 258 3.37 -5.92 65.82
CA MET A 258 3.51 -4.46 65.75
C MET A 258 4.64 -3.90 66.64
N VAL A 259 5.75 -4.63 66.76
CA VAL A 259 6.93 -4.24 67.57
C VAL A 259 8.02 -3.66 66.66
N PRO A 260 8.68 -2.54 67.04
CA PRO A 260 9.80 -2.01 66.27
C PRO A 260 10.98 -2.99 66.21
N ASN A 261 11.81 -2.92 65.16
CA ASN A 261 13.03 -3.72 64.97
C ASN A 261 12.84 -5.26 64.91
N LEU A 262 11.60 -5.76 64.84
CA LEU A 262 11.32 -7.18 64.62
C LEU A 262 10.99 -7.43 63.14
N PHE A 263 11.80 -8.25 62.47
CA PHE A 263 11.66 -8.57 61.05
C PHE A 263 11.27 -10.05 60.86
N GLU A 264 10.02 -10.30 60.47
CA GLU A 264 9.50 -11.65 60.23
C GLU A 264 9.51 -11.96 58.73
N GLY A 265 10.65 -12.49 58.24
CA GLY A 265 10.88 -12.68 56.81
C GLY A 265 9.81 -13.50 56.07
N GLY A 266 9.25 -14.54 56.71
CA GLY A 266 8.18 -15.35 56.10
C GLY A 266 6.89 -14.55 55.86
N GLN A 267 6.49 -13.72 56.82
CA GLN A 267 5.29 -12.86 56.71
C GLN A 267 5.49 -11.75 55.68
N ILE A 268 6.69 -11.16 55.65
CA ILE A 268 7.04 -10.13 54.67
C ILE A 268 7.07 -10.71 53.25
N LEU A 269 7.64 -11.90 53.06
CA LEU A 269 7.66 -12.57 51.77
C LEU A 269 6.24 -12.84 51.26
N SER A 270 5.35 -13.30 52.13
CA SER A 270 3.93 -13.50 51.79
C SER A 270 3.28 -12.19 51.33
N GLN A 271 3.54 -11.07 52.02
CA GLN A 271 3.03 -9.76 51.61
C GLN A 271 3.60 -9.28 50.26
N LEU A 272 4.87 -9.54 49.98
CA LEU A 272 5.48 -9.22 48.68
C LEU A 272 4.87 -10.04 47.53
N GLN A 273 4.49 -11.29 47.81
CA GLN A 273 3.75 -12.13 46.86
C GLN A 273 2.32 -11.58 46.65
N CYS A 274 1.59 -11.31 47.73
CA CYS A 274 0.22 -10.80 47.68
C CYS A 274 0.08 -9.36 47.15
N SER A 275 1.16 -8.58 47.13
CA SER A 275 1.18 -7.23 46.54
C SER A 275 1.54 -7.22 45.05
N GLY A 276 1.81 -8.39 44.45
CA GLY A 276 2.12 -8.53 43.02
C GLY A 276 3.53 -8.07 42.64
N MET A 277 4.37 -7.74 43.63
CA MET A 277 5.73 -7.25 43.41
C MET A 277 6.63 -8.31 42.79
N VAL A 278 6.45 -9.58 43.15
CA VAL A 278 7.22 -10.71 42.58
C VAL A 278 6.99 -10.85 41.08
N SER A 279 5.73 -10.70 40.63
CA SER A 279 5.36 -10.76 39.21
C SER A 279 6.00 -9.63 38.40
N VAL A 280 6.09 -8.42 38.97
CA VAL A 280 6.79 -7.30 38.35
C VAL A 280 8.29 -7.57 38.25
N LEU A 281 8.92 -8.09 39.30
CA LEU A 281 10.34 -8.43 39.25
C LEU A 281 10.63 -9.49 38.18
N ALA A 282 9.77 -10.51 38.05
CA ALA A 282 9.87 -11.51 37.00
C ALA A 282 9.73 -10.89 35.59
N LEU A 283 8.81 -9.95 35.41
CA LEU A 283 8.66 -9.19 34.16
C LEU A 283 9.91 -8.36 33.85
N MET A 284 10.44 -7.65 34.84
CA MET A 284 11.64 -6.82 34.70
C MET A 284 12.89 -7.65 34.40
N GLN A 285 12.95 -8.92 34.84
CA GLN A 285 14.06 -9.83 34.53
C GLN A 285 14.16 -10.17 33.03
N GLN A 286 13.04 -10.15 32.29
CA GLN A 286 13.08 -10.38 30.84
C GLN A 286 13.73 -9.20 30.08
N GLY A 287 13.62 -7.99 30.65
CA GLY A 287 14.24 -6.76 30.17
C GLY A 287 15.62 -6.51 30.77
N PHE A 288 15.84 -5.26 31.17
CA PHE A 288 17.11 -4.78 31.74
C PHE A 288 16.84 -4.07 33.08
N PRO A 289 16.76 -4.85 34.19
CA PRO A 289 16.37 -4.31 35.50
C PRO A 289 17.47 -3.46 36.12
N SER A 290 18.74 -3.81 35.90
CA SER A 290 19.88 -3.07 36.42
C SER A 290 20.28 -1.97 35.44
N ARG A 291 20.30 -0.72 35.93
CA ARG A 291 20.53 0.47 35.10
C ARG A 291 21.42 1.43 35.87
N THR A 292 22.36 2.03 35.17
CA THR A 292 23.26 3.01 35.79
C THR A 292 23.57 4.11 34.78
N GLN A 293 23.66 5.35 35.26
CA GLN A 293 24.04 6.45 34.39
C GLN A 293 25.51 6.31 33.97
N PHE A 294 25.86 6.82 32.79
CA PHE A 294 27.26 6.80 32.34
C PHE A 294 28.19 7.51 33.33
N ALA A 295 27.74 8.63 33.91
CA ALA A 295 28.52 9.42 34.87
C ALA A 295 28.76 8.67 36.19
N GLU A 296 27.74 7.99 36.71
CA GLU A 296 27.84 7.17 37.93
C GLU A 296 28.83 6.01 37.74
N LEU A 297 28.71 5.26 36.64
CA LEU A 297 29.65 4.19 36.29
C LEU A 297 31.09 4.71 36.19
N TYR A 298 31.27 5.83 35.49
CA TYR A 298 32.59 6.44 35.37
C TYR A 298 33.15 6.84 36.75
N SER A 299 32.35 7.46 37.62
CA SER A 299 32.79 7.84 38.96
C SER A 299 33.16 6.65 39.85
N MET A 300 32.46 5.52 39.71
CA MET A 300 32.76 4.30 40.48
C MET A 300 34.13 3.72 40.14
N TYR A 301 34.51 3.71 38.85
CA TYR A 301 35.71 3.01 38.40
C TYR A 301 36.91 3.92 38.11
N LYS A 302 36.72 5.24 38.06
CA LYS A 302 37.78 6.22 37.73
C LYS A 302 39.04 6.06 38.57
N SER A 303 38.91 5.74 39.86
CA SER A 303 40.04 5.59 40.79
C SER A 303 40.92 4.38 40.49
N TYR A 304 40.37 3.34 39.85
CA TYR A 304 41.07 2.09 39.55
C TYR A 304 41.80 2.15 38.19
N LEU A 305 41.63 3.25 37.44
CA LEU A 305 42.03 3.31 36.04
C LEU A 305 43.19 4.29 35.79
N PRO A 306 44.05 4.03 34.78
CA PRO A 306 45.10 4.94 34.38
C PRO A 306 44.57 6.33 33.97
N ALA A 307 45.38 7.36 34.19
CA ALA A 307 45.03 8.75 33.91
C ALA A 307 44.55 9.01 32.47
N GLU A 308 45.05 8.25 31.49
CA GLU A 308 44.62 8.35 30.08
C GLU A 308 43.15 7.94 29.87
N LEU A 309 42.69 6.89 30.56
CA LEU A 309 41.31 6.39 30.50
C LEU A 309 40.39 7.24 31.37
N ALA A 310 40.90 7.71 32.51
CA ALA A 310 40.20 8.64 33.38
C ALA A 310 39.93 10.00 32.72
N ARG A 311 40.59 10.37 31.61
CA ARG A 311 40.31 11.61 30.88
C ARG A 311 39.19 11.48 29.83
N LEU A 312 38.71 10.28 29.57
CA LEU A 312 37.67 10.06 28.56
C LEU A 312 36.29 10.55 29.04
N GLU A 313 35.46 10.96 28.08
CA GLU A 313 34.05 11.24 28.32
C GLU A 313 33.35 9.97 28.87
N PRO A 314 32.48 10.07 29.90
CA PRO A 314 31.85 8.92 30.56
C PRO A 314 31.20 7.90 29.60
N ARG A 315 30.56 8.36 28.53
CA ARG A 315 29.92 7.46 27.55
C ARG A 315 30.93 6.70 26.69
N LEU A 316 31.96 7.39 26.20
CA LEU A 316 33.04 6.76 25.44
C LEU A 316 33.82 5.80 26.33
N PHE A 317 34.06 6.19 27.58
CA PHE A 317 34.67 5.36 28.60
C PHE A 317 33.93 4.02 28.78
N CYS A 318 32.62 4.05 29.05
CA CYS A 318 31.82 2.83 29.20
C CYS A 318 31.82 1.98 27.91
N LYS A 319 31.71 2.61 26.72
CA LYS A 319 31.78 1.88 25.44
C LYS A 319 33.11 1.15 25.24
N ALA A 320 34.21 1.81 25.60
CA ALA A 320 35.55 1.26 25.45
C ALA A 320 35.77 0.09 26.42
N LEU A 321 35.34 0.26 27.67
CA LEU A 321 35.50 -0.72 28.74
C LEU A 321 34.72 -2.02 28.45
N PHE A 322 33.45 -1.91 28.06
CA PHE A 322 32.60 -3.09 27.85
C PHE A 322 33.02 -3.91 26.64
N LYS A 323 33.51 -3.24 25.59
CA LYS A 323 34.07 -3.93 24.42
C LYS A 323 35.37 -4.66 24.73
N ALA A 324 36.22 -4.10 25.59
CA ALA A 324 37.45 -4.76 26.00
C ALA A 324 37.23 -5.96 26.92
N LEU A 325 36.14 -5.90 27.73
CA LEU A 325 35.68 -7.01 28.57
C LEU A 325 35.00 -8.14 27.79
N ASN A 326 34.78 -7.96 26.47
CA ASN A 326 34.11 -8.91 25.60
C ASN A 326 32.73 -9.37 26.13
N LEU A 327 32.02 -8.47 26.82
CA LEU A 327 30.64 -8.71 27.21
C LEU A 327 29.79 -8.86 25.94
N ARG A 328 28.85 -9.80 25.94
CA ARG A 328 27.96 -10.02 24.78
C ARG A 328 26.93 -8.90 24.71
N ASP A 329 26.60 -8.47 23.49
CA ASP A 329 25.56 -7.46 23.24
C ASP A 329 24.14 -7.89 23.70
N ALA A 330 23.96 -9.15 24.09
CA ALA A 330 22.73 -9.67 24.69
C ALA A 330 22.64 -9.39 26.20
N ASP A 331 23.79 -9.23 26.87
CA ASP A 331 23.90 -9.11 28.33
C ASP A 331 23.80 -7.64 28.79
N PHE A 332 24.08 -6.68 27.90
CA PHE A 332 23.94 -5.26 28.16
C PHE A 332 23.50 -4.49 26.90
N LYS A 333 22.93 -3.29 27.09
CA LYS A 333 22.61 -2.34 26.03
C LYS A 333 22.99 -0.92 26.43
N PHE A 334 23.49 -0.17 25.45
CA PHE A 334 23.74 1.26 25.62
C PHE A 334 22.49 2.05 25.26
N GLY A 335 21.94 2.77 26.23
CA GLY A 335 20.97 3.80 25.98
C GLY A 335 21.61 5.11 25.51
N ILE A 336 20.81 6.16 25.48
CA ILE A 336 21.26 7.53 25.24
C ILE A 336 21.99 8.06 26.48
N THR A 337 21.40 7.86 27.66
CA THR A 337 21.89 8.43 28.94
C THR A 337 22.36 7.39 29.94
N LYS A 338 21.92 6.13 29.80
CA LYS A 338 22.19 5.04 30.75
C LYS A 338 22.74 3.79 30.08
N VAL A 339 23.41 2.97 30.87
CA VAL A 339 23.73 1.57 30.52
C VAL A 339 22.70 0.66 31.17
N PHE A 340 22.22 -0.30 30.39
CA PHE A 340 21.21 -1.28 30.77
C PHE A 340 21.84 -2.66 30.83
N PHE A 341 21.66 -3.39 31.93
CA PHE A 341 22.21 -4.73 32.14
C PHE A 341 21.11 -5.76 32.39
N ARG A 342 21.34 -6.98 31.90
CA ARG A 342 20.53 -8.13 32.29
C ARG A 342 20.74 -8.48 33.77
N PRO A 343 19.80 -9.22 34.40
CA PRO A 343 19.94 -9.67 35.78
C PRO A 343 21.32 -10.30 36.05
N GLY A 344 21.96 -9.90 37.15
CA GLY A 344 23.27 -10.42 37.59
C GLY A 344 24.49 -9.93 36.80
N LYS A 345 24.33 -9.41 35.58
CA LYS A 345 25.45 -9.00 34.72
C LYS A 345 26.19 -7.75 35.20
N PHE A 346 25.48 -6.84 35.89
CA PHE A 346 26.14 -5.72 36.56
C PHE A 346 27.07 -6.18 37.69
N ALA A 347 26.66 -7.17 38.49
CA ALA A 347 27.46 -7.70 39.59
C ALA A 347 28.71 -8.44 39.08
N GLU A 348 28.55 -9.25 38.02
CA GLU A 348 29.68 -9.90 37.33
C GLU A 348 30.67 -8.86 36.78
N PHE A 349 30.16 -7.79 36.17
CA PHE A 349 30.97 -6.67 35.69
C PHE A 349 31.71 -5.95 36.83
N ASP A 350 31.03 -5.62 37.94
CA ASP A 350 31.64 -4.96 39.10
C ASP A 350 32.73 -5.84 39.75
N GLN A 351 32.47 -7.14 39.87
CA GLN A 351 33.46 -8.10 40.36
C GLN A 351 34.69 -8.17 39.45
N LEU A 352 34.50 -8.18 38.14
CA LEU A 352 35.60 -8.19 37.17
C LEU A 352 36.42 -6.90 37.20
N MET A 353 35.78 -5.76 37.42
CA MET A 353 36.46 -4.47 37.58
C MET A 353 37.25 -4.36 38.89
N LYS A 354 36.83 -5.09 39.93
CA LYS A 354 37.52 -5.17 41.23
C LYS A 354 38.51 -6.34 41.33
N SER A 355 38.66 -7.14 40.27
CA SER A 355 39.59 -8.27 40.21
C SER A 355 41.05 -7.84 40.03
N ASP A 356 41.98 -8.79 40.10
CA ASP A 356 43.42 -8.54 40.22
C ASP A 356 43.98 -7.50 39.23
N PRO A 357 44.94 -6.65 39.66
CA PRO A 357 45.54 -5.59 38.83
C PRO A 357 46.11 -6.07 37.48
N GLN A 358 46.52 -7.34 37.39
CA GLN A 358 47.03 -7.95 36.16
C GLN A 358 45.95 -8.17 35.10
N ASN A 359 44.73 -8.55 35.50
CA ASN A 359 43.59 -8.67 34.59
C ASN A 359 43.11 -7.30 34.13
N LEU A 360 43.16 -6.31 35.02
CA LEU A 360 42.85 -4.92 34.68
C LEU A 360 43.86 -4.34 33.68
N ALA A 361 45.15 -4.67 33.80
CA ALA A 361 46.18 -4.22 32.87
C ALA A 361 46.01 -4.80 31.45
N THR A 362 45.70 -6.09 31.33
CA THR A 362 45.37 -6.71 30.03
C THR A 362 44.11 -6.09 29.42
N LEU A 363 43.11 -5.79 30.25
CA LEU A 363 41.90 -5.09 29.82
C LEU A 363 42.22 -3.70 29.25
N ILE A 364 42.97 -2.90 29.99
CA ILE A 364 43.40 -1.55 29.60
C ILE A 364 44.13 -1.57 28.25
N SER A 365 45.01 -2.55 28.02
CA SER A 365 45.73 -2.69 26.75
C SER A 365 44.78 -2.88 25.56
N LYS A 366 43.77 -3.76 25.69
CA LYS A 366 42.72 -3.96 24.69
C LYS A 366 41.89 -2.68 24.46
N VAL A 367 41.55 -1.96 25.55
CA VAL A 367 40.83 -0.68 25.45
C VAL A 367 41.65 0.35 24.65
N LYS A 368 42.95 0.48 24.92
CA LYS A 368 43.84 1.44 24.23
C LYS A 368 43.90 1.18 22.73
N GLN A 369 44.07 -0.08 22.31
CA GLN A 369 44.08 -0.45 20.89
C GLN A 369 42.75 -0.11 20.21
N TRP A 370 41.63 -0.43 20.87
CA TRP A 370 40.30 -0.11 20.37
C TRP A 370 40.04 1.40 20.27
N LEU A 371 40.53 2.21 21.23
CA LEU A 371 40.40 3.67 21.19
C LEU A 371 41.12 4.29 19.99
N ILE A 372 42.33 3.82 19.67
CA ILE A 372 43.09 4.28 18.50
C ILE A 372 42.31 3.97 17.21
N TRP A 373 41.85 2.73 17.08
CA TRP A 373 41.07 2.30 15.92
C TRP A 373 39.76 3.09 15.76
N THR A 374 39.08 3.36 16.87
CA THR A 374 37.82 4.11 16.88
C THR A 374 38.05 5.56 16.51
N ARG A 375 39.07 6.23 17.08
CA ARG A 375 39.43 7.62 16.73
C ARG A 375 39.78 7.76 15.26
N TRP A 376 40.53 6.81 14.71
CA TRP A 376 40.86 6.79 13.29
C TRP A 376 39.62 6.64 12.40
N LYS A 377 38.73 5.68 12.73
CA LYS A 377 37.46 5.53 12.01
C LYS A 377 36.59 6.79 12.11
N THR A 378 36.48 7.40 13.28
CA THR A 378 35.72 8.64 13.45
C THR A 378 36.26 9.75 12.55
N ALA A 379 37.58 9.93 12.48
CA ALA A 379 38.19 10.91 11.58
C ALA A 379 37.85 10.64 10.10
N GLN A 380 37.91 9.37 9.67
CA GLN A 380 37.51 8.97 8.31
C GLN A 380 36.03 9.28 8.03
N TRP A 381 35.12 8.98 8.96
CA TRP A 381 33.69 9.26 8.82
C TRP A 381 33.39 10.76 8.80
N CYS A 382 34.08 11.56 9.62
CA CYS A 382 33.98 13.02 9.60
C CYS A 382 34.41 13.58 8.24
N ALA A 383 35.56 13.14 7.71
CA ALA A 383 36.04 13.55 6.39
C ALA A 383 35.02 13.17 5.28
N LEU A 384 34.51 11.93 5.31
CA LEU A 384 33.50 11.48 4.36
C LEU A 384 32.21 12.30 4.45
N SER A 385 31.79 12.68 5.67
CA SER A 385 30.58 13.49 5.90
C SER A 385 30.73 14.88 5.27
N VAL A 386 31.89 15.52 5.43
CA VAL A 386 32.20 16.81 4.80
C VAL A 386 32.22 16.69 3.28
N ILE A 387 32.84 15.64 2.73
CA ILE A 387 32.85 15.38 1.27
C ILE A 387 31.42 15.17 0.74
N LYS A 388 30.60 14.37 1.43
CA LYS A 388 29.19 14.15 1.07
C LYS A 388 28.39 15.45 1.11
N LEU A 389 28.60 16.29 2.13
CA LEU A 389 27.93 17.59 2.24
C LEU A 389 28.32 18.52 1.09
N LYS A 390 29.62 18.64 0.78
CA LYS A 390 30.11 19.39 -0.39
C LYS A 390 29.43 18.92 -1.68
N ASN A 391 29.41 17.62 -1.93
CA ASN A 391 28.79 17.04 -3.13
C ASN A 391 27.27 17.28 -3.17
N LYS A 392 26.60 17.24 -2.02
CA LYS A 392 25.16 17.56 -1.90
C LYS A 392 24.87 19.03 -2.21
N ILE A 393 25.73 19.96 -1.79
CA ILE A 393 25.60 21.38 -2.12
C ILE A 393 25.76 21.60 -3.63
N LEU A 394 26.78 20.99 -4.25
CA LEU A 394 27.00 21.06 -5.70
C LEU A 394 25.83 20.46 -6.49
N TYR A 395 25.30 19.32 -6.04
CA TYR A 395 24.11 18.70 -6.63
C TYR A 395 22.89 19.63 -6.55
N ARG A 396 22.60 20.19 -5.37
CA ARG A 396 21.49 21.15 -5.18
C ARG A 396 21.64 22.37 -6.09
N ARG A 397 22.85 22.91 -6.24
CA ARG A 397 23.13 24.03 -7.17
C ARG A 397 22.75 23.68 -8.61
N LYS A 398 23.07 22.47 -9.09
CA LYS A 398 22.66 22.02 -10.44
C LYS A 398 21.14 21.96 -10.57
N CYS A 399 20.45 21.39 -9.59
CA CYS A 399 18.98 21.34 -9.59
C CYS A 399 18.34 22.75 -9.61
N TYR A 400 18.91 23.72 -8.89
CA TYR A 400 18.44 25.11 -8.94
C TYR A 400 18.56 25.71 -10.34
N ILE A 401 19.67 25.48 -11.05
CA ILE A 401 19.87 25.96 -12.43
C ILE A 401 18.82 25.31 -13.35
N ASP A 402 18.54 24.03 -13.19
CA ASP A 402 17.51 23.34 -13.97
C ASP A 402 16.12 23.93 -13.74
N ILE A 403 15.75 24.19 -12.49
CA ILE A 403 14.47 24.82 -12.15
C ILE A 403 14.41 26.22 -12.77
N GLN A 404 15.45 27.05 -12.59
CA GLN A 404 15.51 28.39 -13.16
C GLN A 404 15.35 28.38 -14.69
N ARG A 405 16.01 27.43 -15.37
CA ARG A 405 15.87 27.22 -16.82
C ARG A 405 14.43 26.91 -17.21
N HIS A 406 13.79 25.94 -16.56
CA HIS A 406 12.42 25.55 -16.88
C HIS A 406 11.41 26.67 -16.59
N VAL A 407 11.59 27.40 -15.49
CA VAL A 407 10.72 28.53 -15.14
C VAL A 407 10.87 29.67 -16.15
N ARG A 408 12.11 30.04 -16.51
CA ARG A 408 12.37 31.06 -17.55
C ARG A 408 11.75 30.67 -18.88
N MET A 409 11.93 29.41 -19.29
CA MET A 409 11.32 28.86 -20.51
C MET A 409 9.79 28.94 -20.43
N HIS A 410 9.17 28.50 -19.34
CA HIS A 410 7.71 28.53 -19.17
C HIS A 410 7.14 29.95 -19.22
N LEU A 411 7.80 30.92 -18.57
CA LEU A 411 7.38 32.33 -18.61
C LEU A 411 7.42 32.90 -20.04
N VAL A 412 8.46 32.57 -20.81
CA VAL A 412 8.58 32.97 -22.23
C VAL A 412 7.49 32.29 -23.07
N TYR A 413 7.29 30.98 -22.91
CA TYR A 413 6.23 30.24 -23.62
C TYR A 413 4.83 30.74 -23.27
N ARG A 414 4.57 31.13 -22.03
CA ARG A 414 3.27 31.70 -21.63
C ARG A 414 3.05 33.08 -22.26
N ARG A 415 4.08 33.92 -22.34
CA ARG A 415 3.98 35.28 -22.89
C ARG A 415 3.88 35.29 -24.42
N TYR A 416 4.71 34.50 -25.11
CA TYR A 416 4.83 34.55 -26.58
C TYR A 416 4.25 33.32 -27.30
N GLY A 417 3.86 32.27 -26.58
CA GLY A 417 3.33 31.03 -27.17
C GLY A 417 2.08 31.20 -28.04
N PRO A 418 1.05 31.98 -27.61
CA PRO A 418 -0.12 32.25 -28.46
C PRO A 418 0.26 32.94 -29.78
N ARG A 419 1.20 33.89 -29.73
CA ARG A 419 1.70 34.62 -30.90
C ARG A 419 2.46 33.70 -31.87
N ILE A 420 3.34 32.84 -31.35
CA ILE A 420 4.06 31.84 -32.15
C ILE A 420 3.09 30.85 -32.81
N ARG A 421 2.10 30.34 -32.06
CA ARG A 421 1.07 29.44 -32.61
C ARG A 421 0.22 30.13 -33.68
N GLY A 422 -0.16 31.39 -33.47
CA GLY A 422 -0.87 32.22 -34.45
C GLY A 422 -0.09 32.39 -35.75
N LEU A 423 1.22 32.67 -35.67
CA LEU A 423 2.08 32.78 -36.85
C LEU A 423 2.19 31.46 -37.62
N VAL A 424 2.34 30.33 -36.92
CA VAL A 424 2.39 29.00 -37.57
C VAL A 424 1.07 28.70 -38.26
N LYS A 425 -0.06 28.97 -37.60
CA LYS A 425 -1.40 28.82 -38.15
C LYS A 425 -1.63 29.70 -39.39
N ALA A 426 -1.27 30.99 -39.33
CA ALA A 426 -1.42 31.92 -40.45
C ALA A 426 -0.56 31.54 -41.66
N LYS A 427 0.67 31.06 -41.43
CA LYS A 427 1.51 30.51 -42.50
C LYS A 427 0.90 29.27 -43.15
N ALA A 428 0.28 28.38 -42.37
CA ALA A 428 -0.43 27.22 -42.92
C ALA A 428 -1.63 27.64 -43.78
N LEU A 429 -2.36 28.70 -43.42
CA LEU A 429 -3.43 29.23 -44.29
C LEU A 429 -2.88 29.79 -45.60
N HIS A 430 -1.74 30.47 -45.56
CA HIS A 430 -1.09 30.97 -46.76
C HIS A 430 -0.74 29.82 -47.73
N GLU A 431 -0.29 28.66 -47.21
CA GLU A 431 -0.08 27.45 -48.01
C GLU A 431 -1.38 26.88 -48.59
N GLN A 432 -2.48 26.87 -47.82
CA GLN A 432 -3.79 26.43 -48.30
C GLN A 432 -4.33 27.33 -49.43
N VAL A 433 -4.19 28.65 -49.31
CA VAL A 433 -4.57 29.61 -50.36
C VAL A 433 -3.72 29.41 -51.62
N ALA A 434 -2.42 29.14 -51.49
CA ALA A 434 -1.57 28.82 -52.64
C ALA A 434 -1.99 27.51 -53.33
N ALA A 435 -2.52 26.52 -52.59
CA ALA A 435 -3.11 25.33 -53.18
C ALA A 435 -4.43 25.65 -53.93
N MET A 436 -5.24 26.59 -53.42
CA MET A 436 -6.42 27.09 -54.14
C MET A 436 -6.05 27.80 -55.45
N GLU A 437 -4.96 28.58 -55.49
CA GLU A 437 -4.44 29.19 -56.73
C GLU A 437 -4.17 28.13 -57.80
N LYS A 438 -3.56 27.00 -57.42
CA LYS A 438 -3.29 25.89 -58.35
C LYS A 438 -4.57 25.24 -58.89
N ILE A 439 -5.60 25.09 -58.07
CA ILE A 439 -6.90 24.54 -58.49
C ILE A 439 -7.64 25.53 -59.39
N ALA A 440 -7.60 26.84 -59.07
CA ALA A 440 -8.19 27.88 -59.91
C ALA A 440 -7.55 27.98 -61.30
N ALA A 441 -6.28 27.60 -61.45
CA ALA A 441 -5.58 27.57 -62.74
C ALA A 441 -6.20 26.59 -63.75
N GLN A 442 -6.91 25.56 -63.29
CA GLN A 442 -7.52 24.52 -64.12
C GLN A 442 -8.84 24.95 -64.78
N MET A 443 -9.47 26.05 -64.30
CA MET A 443 -10.69 26.61 -64.92
C MET A 443 -10.40 27.16 -66.31
N LYS A 444 -11.38 27.27 -67.21
CA LYS A 444 -11.22 27.95 -68.52
C LYS A 444 -11.99 29.27 -68.64
N ALA A 445 -13.04 29.49 -67.81
CA ALA A 445 -13.85 30.72 -67.80
C ALA A 445 -13.87 31.36 -66.40
N ASN A 446 -14.08 32.69 -66.31
CA ASN A 446 -14.09 33.48 -65.06
C ASN A 446 -12.77 33.50 -64.23
N LYS A 447 -11.62 33.18 -64.84
CA LYS A 447 -10.29 33.16 -64.17
C LYS A 447 -9.97 34.44 -63.41
N GLU A 448 -10.12 35.60 -64.04
CA GLU A 448 -9.69 36.88 -63.47
C GLU A 448 -10.43 37.22 -62.16
N LYS A 449 -11.75 36.98 -62.11
CA LYS A 449 -12.56 37.25 -60.90
C LYS A 449 -12.17 36.33 -59.73
N VAL A 450 -11.81 35.08 -60.03
CA VAL A 450 -11.34 34.11 -59.02
C VAL A 450 -9.94 34.47 -58.53
N TYR A 451 -9.01 34.79 -59.42
CA TYR A 451 -7.66 35.24 -59.04
C TYR A 451 -7.68 36.53 -58.23
N GLN A 452 -8.53 37.51 -58.58
CA GLN A 452 -8.69 38.73 -57.78
C GLN A 452 -9.17 38.44 -56.35
N LYS A 453 -10.06 37.47 -56.16
CA LYS A 453 -10.54 37.07 -54.83
C LYS A 453 -9.48 36.30 -54.04
N ILE A 454 -8.74 35.41 -54.69
CA ILE A 454 -7.64 34.68 -54.04
C ILE A 454 -6.52 35.64 -53.64
N HIS A 455 -6.19 36.61 -54.49
CA HIS A 455 -5.23 37.67 -54.18
C HIS A 455 -5.65 38.51 -52.97
N LYS A 456 -6.94 38.86 -52.86
CA LYS A 456 -7.48 39.55 -51.67
C LYS A 456 -7.34 38.70 -50.39
N LEU A 457 -7.62 37.39 -50.46
CA LEU A 457 -7.43 36.48 -49.32
C LEU A 457 -5.96 36.39 -48.89
N LYS A 458 -5.03 36.33 -49.84
CA LYS A 458 -3.59 36.33 -49.59
C LYS A 458 -3.13 37.63 -48.91
N GLN A 459 -3.58 38.78 -49.41
CA GLN A 459 -3.33 40.08 -48.78
C GLN A 459 -3.86 40.17 -47.35
N HIS A 460 -5.05 39.61 -47.07
CA HIS A 460 -5.58 39.60 -45.70
C HIS A 460 -4.78 38.67 -44.77
N ILE A 461 -4.26 37.54 -45.27
CA ILE A 461 -3.37 36.66 -44.48
C ILE A 461 -2.03 37.35 -44.21
N ASP A 462 -1.44 38.03 -45.19
CA ASP A 462 -0.20 38.79 -45.02
C ASP A 462 -0.37 39.96 -44.04
N GLN A 463 -1.54 40.61 -44.06
CA GLN A 463 -1.91 41.61 -43.06
C GLN A 463 -2.01 41.00 -41.67
N LEU A 464 -2.64 39.82 -41.51
CA LEU A 464 -2.68 39.11 -40.23
C LEU A 464 -1.27 38.74 -39.74
N ILE A 465 -0.39 38.24 -40.62
CA ILE A 465 1.00 37.92 -40.27
C ILE A 465 1.75 39.18 -39.81
N ASN A 466 1.58 40.30 -40.50
CA ASN A 466 2.19 41.57 -40.14
C ASN A 466 1.64 42.14 -38.83
N GLN A 467 0.33 42.02 -38.56
CA GLN A 467 -0.27 42.42 -37.30
C GLN A 467 0.25 41.56 -36.14
N ILE A 468 0.26 40.23 -36.28
CA ILE A 468 0.82 39.33 -35.26
C ILE A 468 2.32 39.62 -35.02
N THR A 469 3.05 40.13 -36.01
CA THR A 469 4.49 40.43 -35.90
C THR A 469 4.79 41.82 -35.30
N ASN A 470 4.01 42.83 -35.65
CA ASN A 470 4.35 44.22 -35.33
C ASN A 470 3.44 44.86 -34.28
N THR A 471 2.27 44.28 -33.99
CA THR A 471 1.32 44.82 -32.99
C THR A 471 1.12 43.84 -31.82
N HIS A 472 0.68 44.37 -30.67
CA HIS A 472 0.39 43.56 -29.49
C HIS A 472 -1.08 43.08 -29.50
N MET A 473 -1.33 41.95 -30.17
CA MET A 473 -2.66 41.31 -30.21
C MET A 473 -2.84 40.32 -29.06
N THR A 474 -4.06 40.22 -28.51
CA THR A 474 -4.39 39.20 -27.51
C THR A 474 -4.62 37.82 -28.16
N ALA A 475 -4.52 36.75 -27.37
CA ALA A 475 -4.68 35.38 -27.90
C ALA A 475 -6.06 35.13 -28.53
N ARG A 476 -7.11 35.78 -28.01
CA ARG A 476 -8.47 35.70 -28.56
C ARG A 476 -8.59 36.44 -29.88
N GLU A 477 -8.07 37.66 -29.97
CA GLU A 477 -8.05 38.43 -31.23
C GLU A 477 -7.34 37.68 -32.36
N ILE A 478 -6.23 37.00 -32.06
CA ILE A 478 -5.51 36.16 -33.04
C ILE A 478 -6.37 34.96 -33.47
N GLU A 479 -7.11 34.33 -32.57
CA GLU A 479 -7.97 33.18 -32.90
C GLU A 479 -9.23 33.60 -33.65
N ASP A 480 -9.87 34.70 -33.28
CA ASP A 480 -11.07 35.22 -33.93
C ASP A 480 -10.76 35.64 -35.38
N THR A 481 -9.71 36.45 -35.58
CA THR A 481 -9.26 36.85 -36.93
C THR A 481 -8.83 35.66 -37.78
N TYR A 482 -8.20 34.65 -37.18
CA TYR A 482 -7.86 33.40 -37.85
C TYR A 482 -9.10 32.61 -38.27
N ASN A 483 -10.08 32.45 -37.38
CA ASN A 483 -11.32 31.70 -37.65
C ASN A 483 -12.18 32.38 -38.72
N ASP A 484 -12.22 33.71 -38.73
CA ASP A 484 -12.89 34.50 -39.77
C ASP A 484 -12.24 34.29 -41.14
N LEU A 485 -10.90 34.26 -41.19
CA LEU A 485 -10.15 33.97 -42.42
C LEU A 485 -10.37 32.54 -42.89
N VAL A 486 -10.32 31.55 -42.00
CA VAL A 486 -10.64 30.15 -42.32
C VAL A 486 -12.04 30.04 -42.91
N SER A 487 -13.03 30.64 -42.27
CA SER A 487 -14.43 30.61 -42.73
C SER A 487 -14.59 31.26 -44.11
N SER A 488 -13.85 32.34 -44.38
CA SER A 488 -13.83 32.99 -45.69
C SER A 488 -13.14 32.14 -46.75
N ILE A 489 -12.01 31.52 -46.41
CA ILE A 489 -11.27 30.60 -47.29
C ILE A 489 -12.14 29.39 -47.65
N ASP A 490 -12.75 28.73 -46.67
CA ASP A 490 -13.60 27.56 -46.89
C ASP A 490 -14.82 27.88 -47.74
N ARG A 491 -15.43 29.05 -47.54
CA ARG A 491 -16.56 29.51 -48.36
C ARG A 491 -16.17 29.70 -49.81
N GLU A 492 -15.04 30.37 -50.08
CA GLU A 492 -14.58 30.57 -51.46
C GLU A 492 -14.06 29.27 -52.08
N PHE A 493 -13.46 28.37 -51.30
CA PHE A 493 -13.04 27.04 -51.78
C PHE A 493 -14.23 26.18 -52.20
N ARG A 494 -15.32 26.18 -51.42
CA ARG A 494 -16.58 25.48 -51.80
C ARG A 494 -17.16 26.03 -53.10
N ARG A 495 -17.19 27.36 -53.25
CA ARG A 495 -17.65 28.02 -54.49
C ARG A 495 -16.77 27.68 -55.69
N LEU A 496 -15.46 27.65 -55.50
CA LEU A 496 -14.51 27.31 -56.55
C LEU A 496 -14.72 25.87 -57.05
N LYS A 497 -14.89 24.92 -56.12
CA LYS A 497 -15.18 23.52 -56.47
C LYS A 497 -16.50 23.36 -57.23
N GLN A 498 -17.55 24.05 -56.81
CA GLN A 498 -18.84 24.04 -57.52
C GLN A 498 -18.70 24.59 -58.95
N ALA A 499 -17.99 25.70 -59.11
CA ALA A 499 -17.78 26.32 -60.42
C ALA A 499 -16.93 25.46 -61.39
N ILE A 500 -15.95 24.71 -60.88
CA ILE A 500 -15.16 23.76 -61.68
C ILE A 500 -16.04 22.60 -62.17
N ALA A 501 -16.84 22.00 -61.29
CA ALA A 501 -17.74 20.90 -61.66
C ALA A 501 -18.77 21.33 -62.71
N GLU A 502 -19.35 22.54 -62.57
CA GLU A 502 -20.27 23.10 -63.57
C GLU A 502 -19.59 23.32 -64.94
N GLN A 503 -18.29 23.64 -64.94
CA GLN A 503 -17.53 23.84 -66.17
C GLN A 503 -17.20 22.51 -66.86
N GLU A 504 -16.78 21.48 -66.11
CA GLU A 504 -16.52 20.15 -66.66
C GLU A 504 -17.78 19.57 -67.33
N MET A 505 -18.95 19.76 -66.73
CA MET A 505 -20.22 19.35 -67.32
C MET A 505 -20.56 20.07 -68.64
N LYS A 506 -20.14 21.33 -68.83
CA LYS A 506 -20.36 22.10 -70.07
C LYS A 506 -19.37 21.73 -71.17
N ASP A 507 -18.10 21.55 -70.82
CA ASP A 507 -17.05 21.18 -71.79
C ASP A 507 -17.31 19.78 -72.41
N GLU A 508 -17.84 18.84 -71.62
CA GLU A 508 -18.22 17.51 -72.10
C GLU A 508 -19.37 17.58 -73.14
N GLN A 509 -20.34 18.48 -72.92
CA GLN A 509 -21.45 18.71 -73.85
C GLN A 509 -21.00 19.33 -75.18
N GLU A 510 -19.95 20.17 -75.20
CA GLU A 510 -19.42 20.78 -76.42
C GLU A 510 -18.52 19.84 -77.23
N ARG A 511 -17.72 18.99 -76.58
CA ARG A 511 -16.87 18.00 -77.28
C ARG A 511 -17.68 17.01 -78.10
N LEU A 512 -18.83 16.57 -77.56
CA LEU A 512 -19.75 15.68 -78.27
C LEU A 512 -20.28 16.30 -79.57
N LYS A 513 -20.49 17.62 -79.63
CA LYS A 513 -20.94 18.31 -80.85
C LYS A 513 -19.85 18.47 -81.92
N LYS A 514 -18.58 18.59 -81.52
CA LYS A 514 -17.45 18.92 -82.43
C LYS A 514 -16.87 17.71 -83.19
N ILE A 515 -17.01 16.51 -82.62
CA ILE A 515 -16.59 15.26 -83.28
C ILE A 515 -17.51 14.91 -84.46
N GLN A 516 -18.78 15.29 -84.39
CA GLN A 516 -19.78 14.99 -85.43
C GLN A 516 -19.54 15.73 -86.77
N SER A 517 -18.89 16.90 -86.76
CA SER A 517 -18.70 17.73 -87.96
C SER A 517 -17.34 17.57 -88.66
N GLY A 518 -16.35 16.90 -88.05
CA GLY A 518 -14.97 16.81 -88.59
C GLY A 518 -14.75 15.74 -89.66
N LEU A 519 -15.56 14.68 -89.66
CA LEU A 519 -15.40 13.54 -90.57
C LEU A 519 -15.79 13.85 -92.04
N GLU A 520 -16.58 14.89 -92.30
CA GLU A 520 -17.08 15.23 -93.64
C GLU A 520 -16.11 16.10 -94.47
N HIS A 521 -15.15 16.79 -93.83
CA HIS A 521 -14.28 17.77 -94.50
C HIS A 521 -12.94 17.19 -95.01
N GLU A 522 -12.49 16.04 -94.50
CA GLU A 522 -11.20 15.42 -94.89
C GLU A 522 -11.21 14.68 -96.24
N LYS A 523 -12.39 14.31 -96.78
CA LYS A 523 -12.46 13.60 -98.07
C LYS A 523 -12.16 14.49 -99.29
N HIS A 524 -12.28 15.81 -99.18
CA HIS A 524 -12.23 16.70 -100.34
C HIS A 524 -10.84 17.31 -100.62
N LYS A 525 -9.96 17.42 -99.61
CA LYS A 525 -8.61 18.00 -99.76
C LYS A 525 -7.56 17.08 -100.41
N LYS A 526 -7.78 15.76 -100.36
CA LYS A 526 -6.78 14.76 -100.79
C LYS A 526 -6.66 14.61 -102.32
N SER A 527 -7.48 15.31 -103.11
CA SER A 527 -7.54 15.19 -104.58
C SER A 527 -6.74 16.26 -105.34
N ASP A 528 -6.30 17.35 -104.69
CA ASP A 528 -5.68 18.50 -105.36
C ASP A 528 -4.15 18.59 -105.19
N GLU A 529 -3.55 17.76 -104.33
CA GLU A 529 -2.12 17.82 -103.98
C GLU A 529 -1.20 16.98 -104.89
N ASP A 530 -1.74 16.03 -105.66
CA ASP A 530 -0.96 15.06 -106.45
C ASP A 530 -0.39 15.57 -107.80
N LYS A 531 -0.62 16.84 -108.19
CA LYS A 531 -0.13 17.37 -109.50
C LYS A 531 0.96 18.41 -109.40
N ARG A 532 1.32 18.86 -108.20
CA ARG A 532 2.30 19.92 -108.00
C ARG A 532 3.62 19.37 -107.52
N PHE A 533 4.40 18.93 -108.50
CA PHE A 533 5.84 19.19 -108.40
C PHE A 533 6.62 18.15 -107.58
N GLU A 534 6.25 16.90 -107.82
CA GLU A 534 7.11 15.80 -108.33
C GLU A 534 8.42 16.18 -109.07
N GLN A 535 8.86 17.45 -109.13
CA GLN A 535 10.09 17.90 -109.79
C GLN A 535 11.19 18.38 -108.82
N GLU A 536 10.92 18.57 -107.52
CA GLU A 536 11.95 19.11 -106.59
C GLU A 536 12.34 18.22 -105.40
N ASN A 537 11.58 17.16 -105.08
CA ASN A 537 11.89 16.31 -103.92
C ASN A 537 12.52 14.95 -104.28
N GLU A 538 12.61 14.63 -105.57
CA GLU A 538 13.08 13.32 -106.04
C GLU A 538 14.61 13.15 -105.93
N GLU A 539 15.41 14.21 -106.08
CA GLU A 539 16.88 14.10 -106.05
C GLU A 539 17.52 14.26 -104.65
N PHE A 540 16.86 14.93 -103.69
CA PHE A 540 17.40 15.14 -102.34
C PHE A 540 16.82 14.17 -101.29
N ARG A 541 15.59 13.67 -101.46
CA ARG A 541 15.02 12.67 -100.53
C ARG A 541 15.66 11.28 -100.70
N GLN A 542 16.12 10.91 -101.90
CA GLN A 542 16.66 9.57 -102.15
C GLN A 542 17.97 9.27 -101.39
N ARG A 543 18.78 10.29 -101.02
CA ARG A 543 20.00 10.08 -100.22
C ARG A 543 19.80 10.15 -98.70
N SER A 544 18.81 10.90 -98.21
CA SER A 544 18.57 11.03 -96.76
C SER A 544 17.47 10.09 -96.23
N ALA A 545 16.59 9.57 -97.10
CA ALA A 545 15.55 8.62 -96.71
C ALA A 545 16.04 7.17 -96.56
N ILE A 546 17.24 6.82 -97.06
CA ILE A 546 17.85 5.49 -96.86
C ILE A 546 18.58 5.41 -95.50
N ALA A 547 19.18 6.50 -95.02
CA ALA A 547 19.90 6.52 -93.74
C ALA A 547 19.00 6.71 -92.50
N GLN A 548 17.79 7.26 -92.67
CA GLN A 548 16.88 7.57 -91.56
C GLN A 548 15.78 6.51 -91.36
N ARG A 549 15.38 5.78 -92.42
CA ARG A 549 14.54 4.58 -92.29
C ARG A 549 15.28 3.38 -91.68
N GLN A 550 16.59 3.25 -91.90
CA GLN A 550 17.39 2.20 -91.24
C GLN A 550 17.60 2.45 -89.73
N ARG A 551 17.72 3.72 -89.31
CA ARG A 551 17.88 4.09 -87.88
C ARG A 551 16.56 4.09 -87.10
N GLU A 552 15.43 4.32 -87.74
CA GLU A 552 14.11 4.26 -87.09
C GLU A 552 13.53 2.84 -87.05
N GLU A 553 13.87 1.95 -88.01
CA GLU A 553 13.57 0.51 -87.91
C GLU A 553 14.52 -0.25 -86.95
N GLU A 554 15.80 0.14 -86.83
CA GLU A 554 16.71 -0.40 -85.80
C GLU A 554 16.35 0.06 -84.38
N GLN A 555 15.84 1.29 -84.20
CA GLN A 555 15.41 1.78 -82.87
C GLN A 555 14.02 1.29 -82.45
N LEU A 556 13.09 1.00 -83.38
CA LEU A 556 11.82 0.35 -83.03
C LEU A 556 11.99 -1.17 -82.83
N LYS A 557 12.88 -1.84 -83.57
CA LYS A 557 13.23 -3.25 -83.30
C LYS A 557 14.08 -3.41 -82.04
N SER A 558 14.97 -2.47 -81.71
CA SER A 558 15.71 -2.44 -80.43
C SER A 558 14.81 -2.15 -79.21
N LYS A 559 13.80 -1.28 -79.34
CA LYS A 559 12.87 -0.97 -78.24
C LYS A 559 11.82 -2.07 -78.01
N LEU A 560 11.36 -2.75 -79.07
CA LEU A 560 10.46 -3.90 -78.94
C LEU A 560 11.22 -5.17 -78.50
N THR A 561 12.47 -5.40 -78.93
CA THR A 561 13.28 -6.53 -78.40
C THR A 561 13.77 -6.30 -76.97
N VAL A 562 13.93 -5.06 -76.49
CA VAL A 562 14.25 -4.74 -75.08
C VAL A 562 12.99 -4.75 -74.20
N GLU A 563 11.81 -4.35 -74.68
CA GLU A 563 10.54 -4.47 -73.93
C GLU A 563 9.99 -5.91 -73.91
N GLU A 564 10.14 -6.68 -74.99
CA GLU A 564 9.84 -8.12 -75.00
C GLU A 564 10.88 -8.90 -74.19
N SER A 565 12.19 -8.62 -74.29
CA SER A 565 13.19 -9.23 -73.39
C SER A 565 13.02 -8.82 -71.93
N ARG A 566 12.45 -7.65 -71.61
CA ARG A 566 12.16 -7.21 -70.23
C ARG A 566 10.88 -7.84 -69.69
N ARG A 567 9.81 -7.95 -70.48
CA ARG A 567 8.58 -8.69 -70.11
C ARG A 567 8.79 -10.21 -70.07
N GLN A 568 9.70 -10.74 -70.91
CA GLN A 568 10.11 -12.15 -70.92
C GLN A 568 11.12 -12.45 -69.80
N LYS A 569 12.01 -11.51 -69.41
CA LYS A 569 12.82 -11.60 -68.17
C LYS A 569 12.00 -11.39 -66.89
N GLU A 570 10.93 -10.61 -66.89
CA GLU A 570 10.04 -10.42 -65.73
C GLU A 570 9.02 -11.56 -65.55
N ARG A 571 8.63 -12.26 -66.63
CA ARG A 571 7.91 -13.55 -66.56
C ARG A 571 8.87 -14.71 -66.25
N GLN A 572 10.04 -14.80 -66.90
CA GLN A 572 11.07 -15.80 -66.57
C GLN A 572 11.70 -15.59 -65.18
N ALA A 573 11.74 -14.38 -64.60
CA ALA A 573 12.19 -14.18 -63.21
C ALA A 573 11.10 -14.41 -62.17
N LYS A 574 9.81 -14.36 -62.56
CA LYS A 574 8.69 -14.78 -61.69
C LYS A 574 8.51 -16.30 -61.75
N ASP A 575 8.56 -16.88 -62.95
CA ASP A 575 8.52 -18.32 -63.17
C ASP A 575 9.81 -18.99 -62.66
N ALA A 576 11.02 -18.43 -62.82
CA ALA A 576 12.25 -18.98 -62.21
C ALA A 576 12.36 -18.74 -60.70
N ALA A 577 11.67 -17.75 -60.12
CA ALA A 577 11.61 -17.60 -58.65
C ALA A 577 10.59 -18.56 -58.02
N GLU A 578 9.51 -18.90 -58.73
CA GLU A 578 8.52 -19.89 -58.31
C GLU A 578 9.00 -21.33 -58.59
N GLU A 579 9.72 -21.55 -59.69
CA GLU A 579 10.33 -22.83 -60.10
C GLU A 579 11.64 -23.12 -59.34
N ALA A 580 12.44 -22.13 -58.92
CA ALA A 580 13.54 -22.35 -57.97
C ALA A 580 13.04 -22.65 -56.55
N PHE A 581 11.90 -22.09 -56.14
CA PHE A 581 11.25 -22.39 -54.86
C PHE A 581 10.60 -23.78 -54.85
N LEU A 582 10.00 -24.21 -55.98
CA LEU A 582 9.43 -25.56 -56.15
C LEU A 582 10.46 -26.65 -56.49
N ALA A 583 11.57 -26.34 -57.18
CA ALA A 583 12.64 -27.30 -57.46
C ALA A 583 13.47 -27.63 -56.21
N GLU A 584 13.75 -26.65 -55.34
CA GLU A 584 14.46 -26.90 -54.07
C GLU A 584 13.59 -27.67 -53.06
N MET A 585 12.26 -27.53 -53.14
CA MET A 585 11.29 -28.28 -52.35
C MET A 585 11.12 -29.72 -52.87
N ASN A 586 11.00 -29.91 -54.19
CA ASN A 586 10.83 -31.23 -54.84
C ASN A 586 12.10 -32.09 -54.85
N GLU A 587 13.32 -31.53 -54.90
CA GLU A 587 14.56 -32.33 -54.86
C GLU A 587 14.90 -32.88 -53.45
N ARG A 588 14.34 -32.25 -52.41
CA ARG A 588 14.38 -32.73 -51.01
C ARG A 588 13.24 -33.72 -50.72
N GLU A 589 12.03 -33.49 -51.26
CA GLU A 589 10.90 -34.43 -51.10
C GLU A 589 11.04 -35.72 -51.94
N PHE A 590 11.68 -35.70 -53.11
CA PHE A 590 11.93 -36.91 -53.93
C PHE A 590 12.98 -37.86 -53.32
N ARG A 591 13.98 -37.34 -52.58
CA ARG A 591 14.99 -38.16 -51.89
C ARG A 591 14.47 -38.76 -50.57
N ASP A 592 13.55 -38.09 -49.88
CA ASP A 592 12.92 -38.61 -48.66
C ASP A 592 11.73 -39.54 -48.95
N TYR A 593 11.01 -39.36 -50.07
CA TYR A 593 9.93 -40.23 -50.51
C TYR A 593 10.40 -41.62 -51.00
N ASP A 594 11.55 -41.71 -51.69
CA ASP A 594 12.10 -42.99 -52.18
C ASP A 594 12.77 -43.84 -51.08
N LEU A 595 13.13 -43.23 -49.93
CA LEU A 595 13.62 -43.97 -48.74
C LEU A 595 12.48 -44.42 -47.81
N ALA A 596 11.41 -43.63 -47.68
CA ALA A 596 10.22 -44.00 -46.90
C ALA A 596 9.35 -45.06 -47.59
N ARG A 597 9.34 -45.12 -48.93
CA ARG A 597 8.61 -46.13 -49.71
C ARG A 597 9.21 -47.53 -49.57
N ARG A 598 10.51 -47.68 -49.31
CA ARG A 598 11.18 -49.00 -49.20
C ARG A 598 11.16 -49.60 -47.80
N LEU A 599 10.94 -48.81 -46.75
CA LEU A 599 10.81 -49.29 -45.36
C LEU A 599 9.35 -49.51 -44.91
N ALA A 600 8.37 -49.13 -45.73
CA ALA A 600 6.94 -49.40 -45.51
C ALA A 600 6.38 -50.54 -46.39
N LEU A 601 7.22 -51.19 -47.20
CA LEU A 601 6.84 -52.28 -48.11
C LEU A 601 7.28 -53.68 -47.61
N GLU A 602 7.60 -53.83 -46.33
CA GLU A 602 7.92 -55.15 -45.73
C GLU A 602 6.98 -55.61 -44.61
N THR A 603 5.82 -54.99 -44.42
CA THR A 603 4.71 -55.58 -43.64
C THR A 603 3.40 -54.82 -43.93
N GLY A 604 2.58 -55.37 -44.84
CA GLY A 604 1.36 -54.73 -45.31
C GLY A 604 0.13 -54.90 -44.41
N SER A 605 -0.76 -53.90 -44.41
CA SER A 605 -2.23 -54.01 -44.59
C SER A 605 -2.87 -52.60 -44.62
N GLU A 606 -3.72 -52.35 -45.61
CA GLU A 606 -4.43 -51.08 -45.88
C GLU A 606 -5.74 -50.97 -45.07
N ALA A 607 -6.03 -49.77 -44.52
CA ALA A 607 -7.16 -48.90 -44.94
C ALA A 607 -7.54 -47.84 -43.87
N GLU A 608 -7.72 -46.61 -44.38
CA GLU A 608 -8.46 -45.43 -43.87
C GLU A 608 -7.85 -44.43 -42.84
N LEU A 609 -7.89 -43.16 -43.29
CA LEU A 609 -7.37 -41.86 -42.81
C LEU A 609 -8.38 -41.12 -41.90
N PRO A 610 -8.11 -39.94 -41.27
CA PRO A 610 -6.96 -39.01 -41.40
C PRO A 610 -6.34 -38.42 -40.08
N HIS A 611 -5.00 -38.34 -40.10
CA HIS A 611 -4.13 -37.16 -39.91
C HIS A 611 -4.31 -36.17 -38.73
N LEU A 612 -3.28 -35.69 -38.01
CA LEU A 612 -1.83 -35.65 -38.18
C LEU A 612 -1.21 -35.23 -36.83
N GLN A 613 -0.21 -35.97 -36.34
CA GLN A 613 0.77 -35.55 -35.33
C GLN A 613 2.18 -35.70 -35.92
N ARG A 614 3.02 -34.66 -35.71
CA ARG A 614 4.50 -34.65 -35.56
C ARG A 614 5.31 -35.52 -36.55
N ARG A 615 6.32 -35.01 -37.26
CA ARG A 615 7.53 -34.35 -36.72
C ARG A 615 8.48 -33.96 -37.88
N ARG A 616 9.20 -32.83 -37.74
CA ARG A 616 10.65 -32.58 -38.06
C ARG A 616 11.22 -33.23 -39.34
N ARG A 617 11.66 -32.49 -40.37
CA ARG A 617 12.95 -31.74 -40.58
C ARG A 617 13.14 -31.53 -42.12
N PRO A 618 14.26 -30.99 -42.69
CA PRO A 618 15.16 -29.87 -42.33
C PRO A 618 15.35 -28.87 -43.52
N ASN A 619 15.61 -27.57 -43.28
CA ASN A 619 16.22 -26.71 -44.32
C ASN A 619 17.42 -25.93 -43.78
N PHE A 620 18.59 -26.24 -44.35
CA PHE A 620 19.83 -25.49 -44.26
C PHE A 620 19.70 -24.21 -45.09
N ASN A 621 19.60 -23.07 -44.40
CA ASN A 621 20.71 -22.13 -44.42
C ASN A 621 20.78 -21.38 -43.08
N GLN A 622 20.66 -22.15 -42.00
CA GLN A 622 20.94 -21.64 -40.66
C GLN A 622 22.34 -22.10 -40.30
N LYS A 623 23.24 -21.13 -40.17
CA LYS A 623 24.61 -21.30 -39.66
C LYS A 623 24.65 -21.96 -38.27
N TYR A 624 23.50 -22.14 -37.62
CA TYR A 624 23.32 -22.67 -36.26
C TYR A 624 22.03 -23.52 -36.13
N ASP A 625 22.14 -24.84 -35.87
CA ASP A 625 20.99 -25.71 -35.52
C ASP A 625 20.71 -25.63 -34.00
N LEU A 626 19.69 -24.87 -33.62
CA LEU A 626 19.33 -24.61 -32.21
C LEU A 626 18.18 -25.51 -31.72
N SER A 627 17.79 -26.51 -32.51
CA SER A 627 16.58 -27.28 -32.27
C SER A 627 16.70 -28.27 -31.09
N GLN A 628 17.91 -28.52 -30.58
CA GLN A 628 18.15 -29.31 -29.37
C GLN A 628 18.37 -28.45 -28.12
N HIS A 629 18.45 -27.13 -28.25
CA HIS A 629 18.75 -26.24 -27.12
C HIS A 629 17.50 -25.99 -26.27
N THR A 630 17.72 -25.97 -24.95
CA THR A 630 16.65 -25.69 -23.98
C THR A 630 16.28 -24.20 -23.99
N TYR A 631 15.07 -23.89 -23.51
CA TYR A 631 14.53 -22.51 -23.54
C TYR A 631 15.42 -21.50 -22.78
N ALA A 632 16.11 -21.94 -21.73
CA ALA A 632 17.07 -21.14 -20.98
C ALA A 632 18.35 -20.87 -21.81
N GLN A 633 18.90 -21.90 -22.46
CA GLN A 633 20.09 -21.78 -23.30
C GLN A 633 19.88 -20.86 -24.52
N LEU A 634 18.69 -20.89 -25.12
CA LEU A 634 18.31 -19.96 -26.19
C LEU A 634 18.22 -18.50 -25.70
N ARG A 635 17.70 -18.29 -24.49
CA ARG A 635 17.59 -16.95 -23.88
C ARG A 635 18.96 -16.36 -23.55
N ASP A 636 19.88 -17.20 -23.07
CA ASP A 636 21.22 -16.75 -22.70
C ASP A 636 22.09 -16.47 -23.93
N LEU A 637 21.97 -17.25 -25.02
CA LEU A 637 22.61 -16.93 -26.31
C LEU A 637 22.16 -15.58 -26.88
N ILE A 638 20.88 -15.23 -26.71
CA ILE A 638 20.32 -13.95 -27.17
C ILE A 638 20.91 -12.75 -26.41
N ASN A 639 21.24 -12.94 -25.13
CA ASN A 639 21.74 -11.87 -24.28
C ASN A 639 23.26 -11.71 -24.31
N THR A 640 24.00 -12.70 -24.85
CA THR A 640 25.46 -12.77 -24.75
C THR A 640 26.19 -12.77 -26.10
N SER A 641 25.55 -13.18 -27.19
CA SER A 641 26.19 -13.18 -28.52
C SER A 641 25.93 -11.88 -29.30
N CYS A 642 26.89 -11.48 -30.15
CA CYS A 642 26.79 -10.32 -31.05
C CYS A 642 26.66 -10.71 -32.53
N ASP A 643 26.49 -12.01 -32.82
CA ASP A 643 26.31 -12.52 -34.19
C ASP A 643 24.84 -12.37 -34.60
N ILE A 644 24.59 -11.45 -35.51
CA ILE A 644 23.24 -11.04 -35.94
C ILE A 644 22.48 -12.23 -36.55
N GLU A 645 23.18 -13.13 -37.27
CA GLU A 645 22.57 -14.29 -37.90
C GLU A 645 22.17 -15.38 -36.87
N LEU A 646 22.94 -15.52 -35.78
CA LEU A 646 22.63 -16.45 -34.68
C LEU A 646 21.45 -15.98 -33.82
N LEU A 647 21.34 -14.67 -33.60
CA LEU A 647 20.25 -14.05 -32.85
C LEU A 647 18.91 -14.16 -33.58
N ASP A 648 18.91 -13.98 -34.91
CA ASP A 648 17.71 -14.16 -35.72
C ASP A 648 17.30 -15.65 -35.78
N ALA A 649 18.25 -16.58 -35.88
CA ALA A 649 17.96 -18.01 -35.77
C ALA A 649 17.37 -18.41 -34.39
N CYS A 650 17.85 -17.80 -33.30
CA CYS A 650 17.29 -18.00 -31.95
C CYS A 650 15.85 -17.47 -31.83
N ARG A 651 15.55 -16.31 -32.45
CA ARG A 651 14.22 -15.69 -32.47
C ARG A 651 13.21 -16.51 -33.27
N GLU A 652 13.60 -17.02 -34.43
CA GLU A 652 12.73 -17.87 -35.26
C GLU A 652 12.34 -19.18 -34.56
N GLU A 653 13.29 -19.86 -33.90
CA GLU A 653 13.02 -21.10 -33.17
C GLU A 653 12.10 -20.85 -31.95
N PHE A 654 12.18 -19.67 -31.34
CA PHE A 654 11.29 -19.25 -30.26
C PHE A 654 9.84 -19.05 -30.74
N HIS A 655 9.66 -18.37 -31.87
CA HIS A 655 8.35 -18.17 -32.49
C HIS A 655 7.73 -19.47 -33.01
N ARG A 656 8.55 -20.40 -33.51
CA ARG A 656 8.12 -21.73 -33.93
C ARG A 656 7.54 -22.54 -32.77
N ARG A 657 8.19 -22.55 -31.59
CA ARG A 657 7.70 -23.26 -30.39
C ARG A 657 6.42 -22.62 -29.83
N LEU A 658 6.29 -21.29 -29.91
CA LEU A 658 5.06 -20.59 -29.53
C LEU A 658 3.86 -20.98 -30.42
N LYS A 659 4.04 -21.06 -31.75
CA LYS A 659 2.99 -21.48 -32.69
C LYS A 659 2.48 -22.90 -32.42
N VAL A 660 3.37 -23.84 -32.07
CA VAL A 660 2.98 -25.22 -31.72
C VAL A 660 2.17 -25.27 -30.41
N TYR A 661 2.53 -24.45 -29.42
CA TYR A 661 1.79 -24.33 -28.16
C TYR A 661 0.37 -23.75 -28.38
N HIS A 662 0.24 -22.72 -29.22
CA HIS A 662 -1.06 -22.16 -29.57
C HIS A 662 -1.93 -23.12 -30.40
N ALA A 663 -1.33 -23.89 -31.32
CA ALA A 663 -2.04 -24.91 -32.10
C ALA A 663 -2.54 -26.08 -31.23
N TRP A 664 -1.75 -26.53 -30.25
CA TRP A 664 -2.17 -27.52 -29.25
C TRP A 664 -3.33 -27.01 -28.38
N LYS A 665 -3.26 -25.75 -27.95
CA LYS A 665 -4.30 -25.08 -27.15
C LYS A 665 -5.62 -24.89 -27.92
N LEU A 666 -5.57 -24.71 -29.24
CA LEU A 666 -6.78 -24.64 -30.09
C LEU A 666 -7.41 -26.02 -30.36
N LYS A 667 -6.60 -27.08 -30.52
CA LYS A 667 -7.07 -28.44 -30.83
C LYS A 667 -7.85 -29.08 -29.68
N ASN A 668 -7.51 -28.76 -28.43
CA ASN A 668 -8.15 -29.32 -27.24
C ASN A 668 -9.40 -28.55 -26.77
N ARG A 669 -9.87 -27.57 -27.55
CA ARG A 669 -11.00 -26.70 -27.18
C ARG A 669 -12.32 -27.06 -27.91
N LYS A 670 -12.31 -27.99 -28.88
CA LYS A 670 -13.45 -28.36 -29.75
C LYS A 670 -13.88 -29.84 -29.60
N GLY A 671 -14.10 -30.30 -28.37
CA GLY A 671 -14.50 -31.69 -28.09
C GLY A 671 -15.48 -31.82 -26.92
N ARG A 672 -16.64 -31.16 -27.00
CA ARG A 672 -17.89 -31.60 -26.34
C ARG A 672 -19.06 -30.77 -26.87
N ASN A 673 -19.91 -31.43 -27.65
CA ASN A 673 -21.19 -30.93 -28.14
C ASN A 673 -22.30 -31.91 -27.65
N PRO A 674 -23.59 -31.54 -27.74
CA PRO A 674 -24.56 -31.65 -26.64
C PRO A 674 -25.79 -32.49 -27.01
N SER A 675 -26.58 -32.90 -26.01
CA SER A 675 -27.98 -33.23 -26.25
C SER A 675 -28.86 -33.01 -25.01
N VAL A 676 -29.98 -32.33 -25.27
CA VAL A 676 -31.28 -32.29 -24.57
C VAL A 676 -31.44 -31.31 -23.39
N ALA A 677 -32.57 -30.61 -23.43
CA ALA A 677 -32.92 -29.34 -22.82
C ALA A 677 -33.75 -29.47 -21.52
N ASN A 678 -33.66 -28.40 -20.71
CA ASN A 678 -34.54 -27.92 -19.61
C ASN A 678 -34.74 -28.89 -18.43
N ASP A 679 -34.67 -28.50 -17.15
CA ASP A 679 -34.94 -27.24 -16.49
C ASP A 679 -34.29 -27.28 -15.07
N ARG A 680 -33.95 -26.10 -14.54
CA ARG A 680 -33.72 -25.74 -13.11
C ARG A 680 -32.48 -26.19 -12.32
N ASN A 681 -31.75 -25.12 -11.93
CA ASN A 681 -31.05 -24.85 -10.67
C ASN A 681 -29.71 -25.56 -10.35
N ASP A 682 -28.79 -24.66 -9.98
CA ASP A 682 -27.51 -24.79 -9.27
C ASP A 682 -26.21 -25.11 -10.05
N ASP A 683 -25.23 -24.25 -9.71
CA ASP A 683 -23.78 -24.25 -9.89
C ASP A 683 -23.16 -24.07 -11.30
N MET A 684 -22.59 -22.87 -11.52
CA MET A 684 -21.48 -22.67 -12.47
C MET A 684 -20.41 -21.70 -11.93
N ASP A 685 -19.19 -22.23 -11.96
CA ASP A 685 -17.90 -21.61 -11.73
C ASP A 685 -17.70 -20.24 -12.40
N GLN A 686 -17.25 -19.26 -11.62
CA GLN A 686 -16.87 -17.93 -12.10
C GLN A 686 -15.36 -17.86 -12.42
N GLU A 687 -15.07 -17.71 -13.72
CA GLU A 687 -13.77 -17.34 -14.29
C GLU A 687 -13.31 -15.92 -13.87
N ARG A 688 -12.00 -15.68 -13.97
CA ARG A 688 -11.24 -14.66 -13.23
C ARG A 688 -11.21 -13.23 -13.82
N ALA A 689 -11.88 -12.91 -14.92
CA ALA A 689 -11.98 -11.50 -15.38
C ALA A 689 -13.07 -11.26 -16.43
N PRO A 690 -13.71 -10.06 -16.46
CA PRO A 690 -14.67 -9.65 -17.49
C PRO A 690 -14.05 -9.42 -18.88
N LYS A 691 -14.89 -9.56 -19.92
CA LYS A 691 -14.53 -9.56 -21.35
C LYS A 691 -14.07 -8.21 -21.94
N ASP A 692 -14.08 -7.12 -21.18
CA ASP A 692 -13.76 -5.78 -21.72
C ASP A 692 -12.26 -5.47 -21.80
N VAL A 693 -11.41 -6.32 -21.22
CA VAL A 693 -9.94 -6.16 -21.25
C VAL A 693 -9.31 -6.69 -22.55
N LEU A 694 -10.01 -7.50 -23.34
CA LEU A 694 -9.46 -8.11 -24.56
C LEU A 694 -9.56 -7.24 -25.82
N ASN A 695 -10.34 -6.16 -25.81
CA ASN A 695 -10.64 -5.39 -27.03
C ASN A 695 -9.83 -4.10 -27.23
N ASN A 696 -9.03 -3.64 -26.26
CA ASN A 696 -8.29 -2.37 -26.39
C ASN A 696 -6.82 -2.49 -26.86
N ALA A 697 -6.34 -3.69 -27.21
CA ALA A 697 -4.99 -3.87 -27.75
C ALA A 697 -4.92 -3.83 -29.30
N ALA A 698 -6.01 -3.44 -29.97
CA ALA A 698 -6.09 -3.39 -31.42
C ALA A 698 -6.63 -2.04 -31.91
N SER A 699 -5.86 -0.96 -31.76
CA SER A 699 -5.94 0.15 -32.72
C SER A 699 -4.71 1.07 -32.67
N LEU A 700 -4.20 1.34 -33.88
CA LEU A 700 -3.40 2.49 -34.35
C LEU A 700 -1.89 2.29 -34.66
N PRO A 701 -1.39 2.96 -35.72
CA PRO A 701 -0.58 2.34 -36.76
C PRO A 701 0.84 2.93 -36.90
N LEU A 702 1.70 2.18 -37.60
CA LEU A 702 2.97 2.64 -38.18
C LEU A 702 2.71 3.50 -39.42
N MET A 703 3.48 4.59 -39.61
CA MET A 703 4.24 4.82 -40.85
C MET A 703 5.40 5.81 -40.67
N ASP A 704 6.60 5.26 -40.94
CA ASP A 704 7.84 5.71 -41.59
C ASP A 704 8.38 7.15 -41.59
N GLY A 705 9.72 7.24 -41.61
CA GLY A 705 10.55 8.45 -41.68
C GLY A 705 10.61 9.06 -43.10
N THR A 706 11.18 10.25 -43.33
CA THR A 706 12.55 10.66 -42.96
C THR A 706 12.80 12.17 -43.24
N SER A 707 13.75 12.73 -42.47
CA SER A 707 14.78 13.74 -42.85
C SER A 707 14.43 15.19 -43.24
N LYS A 708 14.83 16.18 -42.40
CA LYS A 708 16.10 16.97 -42.43
C LYS A 708 15.98 18.42 -41.91
N LYS A 709 17.04 18.81 -41.16
CA LYS A 709 17.66 20.15 -40.93
C LYS A 709 17.07 21.15 -39.93
N GLY A 710 17.86 21.39 -38.87
CA GLY A 710 18.42 22.72 -38.56
C GLY A 710 18.08 23.33 -37.19
N GLY A 711 19.11 23.54 -36.33
CA GLY A 711 19.12 24.65 -35.35
C GLY A 711 19.35 24.31 -33.87
N GLN A 712 20.63 24.22 -33.47
CA GLN A 712 21.28 24.63 -32.21
C GLN A 712 20.46 24.74 -30.90
N ALA A 713 20.88 24.03 -29.83
CA ALA A 713 21.75 24.60 -28.78
C ALA A 713 21.82 23.73 -27.49
N ALA A 714 23.07 23.46 -27.10
CA ALA A 714 23.63 23.45 -25.75
C ALA A 714 23.41 22.29 -24.73
N VAL A 715 24.52 21.54 -24.56
CA VAL A 715 25.31 21.32 -23.32
C VAL A 715 24.67 20.53 -22.16
N ALA A 716 25.10 19.26 -21.99
CA ALA A 716 26.04 18.80 -20.94
C ALA A 716 25.93 17.28 -20.66
N SER A 717 27.06 16.57 -20.83
CA SER A 717 27.63 15.49 -20.00
C SER A 717 26.73 14.34 -19.47
N ALA A 718 27.11 13.06 -19.47
CA ALA A 718 28.43 12.50 -19.24
C ALA A 718 28.50 11.00 -19.59
N ASN A 719 29.73 10.53 -19.68
CA ASN A 719 30.20 9.15 -19.87
C ASN A 719 30.01 8.24 -18.63
N SER A 720 30.24 6.94 -18.88
CA SER A 720 30.68 5.83 -17.99
C SER A 720 29.66 5.00 -17.18
N LYS A 721 29.38 3.80 -17.73
CA LYS A 721 29.55 2.44 -17.16
C LYS A 721 29.50 2.26 -15.63
N THR A 722 28.61 1.38 -15.15
CA THR A 722 28.91 0.19 -14.31
C THR A 722 27.66 -0.68 -14.20
N GLY A 723 27.83 -2.00 -14.29
CA GLY A 723 26.75 -2.99 -14.27
C GLY A 723 26.12 -3.24 -12.89
N GLY A 724 25.01 -3.97 -12.90
CA GLY A 724 24.32 -4.47 -11.72
C GLY A 724 22.88 -4.87 -12.06
N SER A 725 22.63 -6.18 -12.08
CA SER A 725 21.34 -6.83 -12.33
C SER A 725 20.16 -6.17 -11.59
N GLY A 726 19.18 -5.66 -12.34
CA GLY A 726 17.91 -5.17 -11.80
C GLY A 726 16.75 -6.01 -12.34
N LYS A 727 16.07 -6.73 -11.44
CA LYS A 727 14.74 -7.30 -11.70
C LYS A 727 13.81 -6.15 -12.11
N ALA A 728 12.96 -6.37 -13.12
CA ALA A 728 11.98 -5.38 -13.55
C ALA A 728 11.00 -5.05 -12.40
N ASN A 729 10.75 -3.75 -12.21
CA ASN A 729 9.80 -3.23 -11.21
C ASN A 729 8.36 -3.62 -11.57
N GLU A 730 7.63 -4.21 -10.63
CA GLU A 730 6.25 -4.65 -10.80
C GLU A 730 5.33 -3.74 -9.98
N GLN A 731 4.55 -2.87 -10.66
CA GLN A 731 3.55 -2.01 -10.02
C GLN A 731 2.27 -2.79 -9.81
N ARG A 732 1.71 -2.75 -8.59
CA ARG A 732 0.55 -3.56 -8.20
C ARG A 732 -0.49 -2.73 -7.47
N TYR A 733 -1.77 -2.97 -7.73
CA TYR A 733 -2.88 -2.13 -7.27
C TYR A 733 -3.93 -2.97 -6.55
N PHE A 734 -4.43 -2.47 -5.41
CA PHE A 734 -5.35 -3.22 -4.55
C PHE A 734 -6.53 -2.38 -4.10
N ARG A 735 -7.68 -3.03 -3.87
CA ARG A 735 -8.90 -2.45 -3.29
C ARG A 735 -9.57 -3.44 -2.35
N ILE A 736 -9.85 -3.01 -1.12
CA ILE A 736 -10.57 -3.81 -0.12
C ILE A 736 -11.66 -2.98 0.58
N PRO A 737 -12.76 -3.61 1.03
CA PRO A 737 -13.73 -2.96 1.89
C PRO A 737 -13.16 -2.71 3.30
N PHE A 738 -13.43 -1.54 3.89
CA PHE A 738 -12.87 -1.08 5.16
C PHE A 738 -13.94 -0.41 6.06
N ILE A 739 -13.81 -0.60 7.38
CA ILE A 739 -14.66 -0.01 8.45
C ILE A 739 -13.73 0.45 9.58
N ARG A 740 -13.86 1.71 10.05
CA ARG A 740 -13.02 2.21 11.17
C ARG A 740 -13.53 1.70 12.52
N PRO A 741 -12.63 1.41 13.50
CA PRO A 741 -13.03 0.93 14.83
C PRO A 741 -13.97 1.87 15.61
N ASN A 742 -13.93 3.19 15.35
CA ASN A 742 -14.81 4.16 16.04
C ASN A 742 -16.29 4.09 15.63
N GLU A 743 -16.66 3.27 14.64
CA GLU A 743 -18.06 3.05 14.24
C GLU A 743 -18.62 1.71 14.74
N GLN A 744 -17.87 0.96 15.57
CA GLN A 744 -18.35 -0.30 16.18
C GLN A 744 -19.24 -0.10 17.42
N ASN A 745 -19.25 1.10 18.02
CA ASN A 745 -19.93 1.36 19.31
C ASN A 745 -21.16 2.28 19.21
N ARG A 746 -21.87 2.32 18.08
CA ARG A 746 -23.20 2.94 18.02
C ARG A 746 -24.23 1.88 17.65
N ASP A 747 -24.98 1.46 18.67
CA ASP A 747 -26.22 0.72 18.51
C ASP A 747 -27.23 1.62 17.80
N ASP A 748 -27.61 1.25 16.58
CA ASP A 748 -28.94 1.58 16.07
C ASP A 748 -29.36 0.59 14.99
N SER A 749 -30.54 0.03 15.20
CA SER A 749 -31.24 -0.92 14.35
C SER A 749 -31.89 -0.21 13.15
N SER A 750 -31.23 -0.20 12.00
CA SER A 750 -31.87 -0.20 10.66
C SER A 750 -30.82 -0.20 9.52
N GLU A 751 -31.09 -1.03 8.52
CA GLU A 751 -30.58 -1.09 7.13
C GLU A 751 -29.23 -0.46 6.74
N HIS A 752 -28.33 -1.32 6.24
CA HIS A 752 -27.09 -1.04 5.47
C HIS A 752 -25.95 -0.30 6.19
N LYS A 753 -25.09 -1.05 6.90
CA LYS A 753 -23.71 -0.64 7.22
C LYS A 753 -22.97 -0.25 5.93
N LYS A 754 -22.90 1.04 5.61
CA LYS A 754 -22.25 1.58 4.41
C LYS A 754 -20.73 1.35 4.47
N LYS A 755 -20.26 0.23 3.90
CA LYS A 755 -18.84 -0.14 3.81
C LYS A 755 -18.06 0.90 3.00
N GLY A 756 -16.98 1.45 3.57
CA GLY A 756 -16.01 2.27 2.83
C GLY A 756 -15.07 1.41 2.01
N TRP A 757 -14.34 2.03 1.08
CA TRP A 757 -13.33 1.37 0.25
C TRP A 757 -11.95 1.92 0.56
N TRP A 758 -10.97 1.03 0.70
CA TRP A 758 -9.56 1.36 0.82
C TRP A 758 -8.84 0.86 -0.43
N CYS A 759 -8.15 1.74 -1.14
CA CYS A 759 -7.38 1.39 -2.33
C CYS A 759 -5.91 1.78 -2.16
N ALA A 760 -4.99 0.96 -2.67
CA ALA A 760 -3.56 1.17 -2.55
C ALA A 760 -2.82 0.82 -3.85
N HIS A 761 -1.85 1.66 -4.21
CA HIS A 761 -0.90 1.45 -5.30
C HIS A 761 0.48 1.17 -4.69
N PHE A 762 1.06 0.02 -4.99
CA PHE A 762 2.41 -0.38 -4.61
C PHE A 762 3.37 -0.24 -5.78
N ASP A 763 4.51 0.43 -5.54
CA ASP A 763 5.67 0.45 -6.42
C ASP A 763 6.71 -0.52 -5.82
N ASP A 764 6.88 -1.68 -6.44
CA ASP A 764 7.57 -2.85 -5.89
C ASP A 764 6.96 -3.36 -4.57
N LYS A 765 7.67 -3.16 -3.46
CA LYS A 765 7.27 -3.68 -2.14
C LYS A 765 6.51 -2.68 -1.28
N TRP A 766 6.48 -1.41 -1.66
CA TRP A 766 6.03 -0.31 -0.79
C TRP A 766 4.91 0.49 -1.42
N ILE A 767 4.05 1.06 -0.57
CA ILE A 767 2.92 1.86 -1.01
C ILE A 767 3.40 3.21 -1.55
N ALA A 768 2.98 3.55 -2.76
CA ALA A 768 3.29 4.80 -3.43
C ALA A 768 2.11 5.79 -3.38
N ARG A 769 0.86 5.28 -3.42
CA ARG A 769 -0.37 6.09 -3.28
C ARG A 769 -1.43 5.28 -2.52
N GLN A 770 -2.18 5.95 -1.64
CA GLN A 770 -3.26 5.36 -0.85
C GLN A 770 -4.51 6.25 -0.93
N MET A 771 -5.70 5.66 -1.06
CA MET A 771 -6.96 6.38 -0.97
C MET A 771 -8.00 5.67 -0.09
N GLU A 772 -8.71 6.46 0.72
CA GLU A 772 -9.85 6.02 1.52
C GLU A 772 -11.12 6.72 1.05
N ILE A 773 -12.11 5.92 0.65
CA ILE A 773 -13.38 6.39 0.10
C ILE A 773 -14.50 6.04 1.09
N HIS A 774 -15.20 7.07 1.56
CA HIS A 774 -16.31 6.93 2.51
C HIS A 774 -17.61 7.45 1.89
N PRO A 775 -18.75 6.76 2.07
CA PRO A 775 -20.03 7.19 1.48
C PRO A 775 -20.56 8.55 1.99
N ASN A 776 -20.15 8.98 3.20
CA ASN A 776 -20.64 10.20 3.86
C ASN A 776 -19.53 11.20 4.25
N LYS A 777 -18.27 11.02 3.78
CA LYS A 777 -17.14 11.91 4.11
C LYS A 777 -16.29 12.19 2.87
N LYS A 778 -15.55 13.30 2.87
CA LYS A 778 -14.60 13.61 1.79
C LYS A 778 -13.54 12.50 1.69
N PRO A 779 -13.18 12.06 0.46
CA PRO A 779 -12.17 11.04 0.24
C PRO A 779 -10.80 11.53 0.74
N VAL A 780 -10.02 10.62 1.32
CA VAL A 780 -8.66 10.89 1.80
C VAL A 780 -7.70 10.34 0.76
N LEU A 781 -6.86 11.20 0.16
CA LEU A 781 -5.85 10.82 -0.83
C LEU A 781 -4.47 11.11 -0.24
N LEU A 782 -3.60 10.09 -0.22
CA LEU A 782 -2.26 10.17 0.39
C LEU A 782 -1.20 9.74 -0.63
N VAL A 783 -0.09 10.47 -0.69
CA VAL A 783 1.01 10.22 -1.63
C VAL A 783 2.33 10.06 -0.89
N ALA A 784 3.08 9.00 -1.24
CA ALA A 784 4.42 8.76 -0.71
C ALA A 784 5.38 9.93 -0.98
N GLY A 785 6.11 10.34 0.05
CA GLY A 785 6.98 11.51 0.07
C GLY A 785 6.30 12.82 0.51
N ILE A 786 4.97 12.84 0.67
CA ILE A 786 4.20 14.00 1.14
C ILE A 786 3.45 13.65 2.44
N ASP A 787 2.74 12.52 2.47
CA ASP A 787 1.80 12.15 3.55
C ASP A 787 2.25 10.93 4.38
N ASP A 788 3.56 10.67 4.41
CA ASP A 788 4.21 9.47 4.98
C ASP A 788 3.78 9.11 6.41
N MET A 789 3.39 10.09 7.23
CA MET A 789 2.99 9.85 8.63
C MET A 789 1.56 9.32 8.79
N THR A 790 0.78 9.27 7.71
CA THR A 790 -0.63 8.87 7.72
C THR A 790 -0.95 7.68 6.82
N MET A 791 0.06 7.14 6.11
CA MET A 791 -0.09 5.98 5.22
C MET A 791 0.17 4.64 5.93
N CYS A 792 -0.31 3.56 5.30
CA CYS A 792 -0.01 2.20 5.72
C CYS A 792 1.50 1.89 5.62
N GLU A 793 2.09 1.44 6.72
CA GLU A 793 3.54 1.21 6.82
C GLU A 793 3.98 -0.22 6.48
N LEU A 794 3.04 -1.12 6.19
CA LEU A 794 3.30 -2.53 5.91
C LEU A 794 3.75 -2.71 4.46
N SER A 795 4.75 -3.56 4.24
CA SER A 795 5.14 -3.98 2.90
C SER A 795 4.06 -4.85 2.26
N LEU A 796 4.07 -4.96 0.92
CA LEU A 796 3.08 -5.77 0.19
C LEU A 796 2.99 -7.22 0.71
N ASP A 797 4.13 -7.81 1.07
CA ASP A 797 4.20 -9.17 1.62
C ASP A 797 3.59 -9.27 3.04
N GLU A 798 3.75 -8.24 3.87
CA GLU A 798 3.24 -8.18 5.25
C GLU A 798 1.74 -7.85 5.32
N THR A 799 1.19 -7.17 4.30
CA THR A 799 -0.25 -6.84 4.24
C THR A 799 -1.15 -8.06 3.98
N GLY A 800 -0.59 -9.17 3.48
CA GLY A 800 -1.34 -10.36 3.08
C GLY A 800 -2.30 -10.13 1.89
N LEU A 801 -2.26 -8.96 1.24
CA LEU A 801 -3.18 -8.58 0.15
C LEU A 801 -3.05 -9.49 -1.07
N THR A 802 -1.85 -10.00 -1.32
CA THR A 802 -1.54 -10.95 -2.41
C THR A 802 -2.25 -12.30 -2.25
N SER A 803 -2.64 -12.66 -1.02
CA SER A 803 -3.36 -13.91 -0.72
C SER A 803 -4.89 -13.77 -0.76
N LYS A 804 -5.42 -12.55 -0.84
CA LYS A 804 -6.85 -12.27 -0.71
C LYS A 804 -7.54 -12.24 -2.08
N LYS A 805 -8.41 -13.22 -2.33
CA LYS A 805 -9.14 -13.38 -3.61
C LYS A 805 -10.01 -12.14 -3.89
N GLY A 806 -9.80 -11.49 -5.04
CA GLY A 806 -10.54 -10.30 -5.47
C GLY A 806 -10.05 -8.95 -4.93
N ALA A 807 -8.90 -8.91 -4.22
CA ALA A 807 -8.35 -7.67 -3.69
C ALA A 807 -7.46 -6.90 -4.68
N GLU A 808 -6.88 -7.55 -5.68
CA GLU A 808 -6.02 -6.91 -6.69
C GLU A 808 -6.89 -6.35 -7.83
N ILE A 809 -6.66 -5.09 -8.20
CA ILE A 809 -7.39 -4.35 -9.24
C ILE A 809 -6.43 -3.90 -10.35
N LEU A 810 -6.97 -3.47 -11.49
CA LEU A 810 -6.14 -2.97 -12.60
C LEU A 810 -5.67 -1.54 -12.32
N GLU A 811 -4.55 -1.16 -12.93
CA GLU A 811 -4.00 0.21 -12.90
C GLU A 811 -5.05 1.24 -13.32
N ASN A 812 -5.79 0.96 -14.39
CA ASN A 812 -6.83 1.85 -14.91
C ASN A 812 -7.98 2.07 -13.91
N ASP A 813 -8.38 1.03 -13.18
CA ASP A 813 -9.46 1.12 -12.19
C ASP A 813 -9.02 1.98 -11.00
N PHE A 814 -7.75 1.85 -10.60
CA PHE A 814 -7.17 2.70 -9.56
C PHE A 814 -7.05 4.16 -10.03
N GLU A 815 -6.54 4.41 -11.24
CA GLU A 815 -6.37 5.77 -11.76
C GLU A 815 -7.70 6.48 -12.01
N GLN A 816 -8.72 5.77 -12.47
CA GLN A 816 -10.07 6.33 -12.63
C GLN A 816 -10.62 6.82 -11.29
N GLU A 817 -10.55 6.01 -10.25
CA GLU A 817 -11.06 6.40 -8.93
C GLU A 817 -10.16 7.46 -8.27
N TRP A 818 -8.85 7.41 -8.51
CA TRP A 818 -7.88 8.40 -8.03
C TRP A 818 -8.13 9.80 -8.63
N ILE A 819 -8.29 9.90 -9.95
CA ILE A 819 -8.57 11.16 -10.65
C ILE A 819 -9.96 11.70 -10.29
N LYS A 820 -10.96 10.81 -10.21
CA LYS A 820 -12.35 11.16 -9.84
C LYS A 820 -12.45 11.85 -8.49
N HIS A 821 -11.59 11.49 -7.53
CA HIS A 821 -11.54 12.12 -6.20
C HIS A 821 -10.52 13.26 -6.09
N GLY A 822 -9.94 13.71 -7.20
CA GLY A 822 -9.04 14.88 -7.27
C GLY A 822 -7.55 14.56 -7.11
N GLY A 823 -7.15 13.29 -7.25
CA GLY A 823 -5.77 12.84 -7.20
C GLY A 823 -4.96 13.29 -8.42
N ARG A 824 -3.69 13.64 -8.21
CA ARG A 824 -2.76 14.04 -9.29
C ARG A 824 -2.10 12.80 -9.92
N GLU A 825 -1.80 12.89 -11.21
CA GLU A 825 -1.14 11.81 -11.98
C GLU A 825 0.21 11.41 -11.36
N TYR A 826 0.52 10.11 -11.37
CA TYR A 826 1.78 9.59 -10.84
C TYR A 826 2.95 9.97 -11.75
N LEU A 827 3.64 11.05 -11.39
CA LEU A 827 4.86 11.45 -12.08
C LEU A 827 5.99 10.48 -11.73
N LYS A 828 6.50 9.72 -12.71
CA LYS A 828 7.72 8.86 -12.58
C LYS A 828 8.97 9.58 -12.05
N LYS A 829 8.95 10.91 -11.86
CA LYS A 829 9.96 11.69 -11.12
C LYS A 829 9.98 11.43 -9.61
N ASN A 830 8.95 10.79 -9.05
CA ASN A 830 8.92 10.33 -7.66
C ASN A 830 9.44 8.89 -7.48
N LYS A 831 10.00 8.27 -8.54
CA LYS A 831 10.67 6.96 -8.47
C LYS A 831 11.69 6.94 -7.34
N GLY A 832 11.48 6.07 -6.36
CA GLY A 832 12.39 5.91 -5.22
C GLY A 832 12.33 7.04 -4.18
N GLN A 833 11.25 7.82 -4.12
CA GLN A 833 10.95 8.59 -2.91
C GLN A 833 10.37 7.65 -1.86
N ILE A 834 11.32 7.15 -1.08
CA ILE A 834 11.20 6.14 -0.05
C ILE A 834 10.33 6.65 1.10
N SER A 835 9.42 5.80 1.61
CA SER A 835 8.81 5.95 2.94
C SER A 835 9.88 6.36 3.96
N SER A 836 9.61 7.43 4.71
CA SER A 836 10.41 7.92 5.85
C SER A 836 11.10 6.82 6.67
N LYS A 837 10.48 5.63 6.80
CA LYS A 837 11.03 4.49 7.55
C LYS A 837 12.31 3.88 6.98
N TYR A 838 12.57 3.90 5.67
CA TYR A 838 13.84 3.41 5.12
C TYR A 838 14.94 4.48 5.14
N VAL A 839 14.58 5.77 5.18
CA VAL A 839 15.53 6.83 5.57
C VAL A 839 15.88 6.68 7.06
N ILE A 840 14.91 6.39 7.92
CA ILE A 840 15.13 6.14 9.35
C ILE A 840 15.91 4.83 9.59
N GLN A 841 15.58 3.74 8.89
CA GLN A 841 16.32 2.47 9.00
C GLN A 841 17.73 2.58 8.42
N LEU A 842 17.97 3.33 7.34
CA LEU A 842 19.34 3.62 6.89
C LEU A 842 20.09 4.50 7.87
N LEU A 843 19.44 5.51 8.45
CA LEU A 843 20.08 6.35 9.47
C LEU A 843 20.37 5.57 10.76
N GLN A 844 19.52 4.62 11.14
CA GLN A 844 19.72 3.72 12.29
C GLN A 844 20.74 2.60 12.03
N LYS A 845 21.03 2.26 10.77
CA LYS A 845 22.07 1.28 10.41
C LYS A 845 23.45 1.92 10.26
N TYR A 846 23.53 3.24 10.19
CA TYR A 846 24.76 4.03 10.01
C TYR A 846 25.06 5.01 11.16
N HIS A 847 24.22 5.04 12.21
CA HIS A 847 24.53 5.58 13.55
C HIS A 847 24.64 4.43 14.54
#